data_AF-A0A7V8A2X8-F1
#
_entry.id   AF-A0A7V8A2X8-F1
#
_cell.length_a   1.000
_cell.length_b   1.000
_cell.length_c   1.000
_cell.angle_alpha   90.00
_cell.angle_beta   90.00
_cell.angle_gamma   90.00
#
_symmetry.space_group_name_H-M   'P 1'
#
loop_
_entity.id
_entity.type
_entity.pdbx_description
1 polymer ?
#
loop_
_entity_poly.entity_id
_entity_poly.type
_entity_poly.pdbx_seq_one_letter_code
_entity_poly.pdbx_strand_id
1 'polypeptide(L)'
;MTEQFFNIPFVSYFITTNNHGNPNFIERDTFSYRFNRNIVIHTQSRYIAAHLPKTLKELVIPWPLSSFVDVPNYITEYINIELLNKNKDGIIDLIKQTPLGCVFIPEELRDHPFIKQIQEITLPVIFLEDGVDIPISQLQLIVEKNSINASQIIANKVTISDKTKIEPISIPHKHFLRPLEIAINRNRGLYLSIFENRQEPKPFDNPTTEGKLVAEEQAISDLKYYLKLLIAEKYIIYLAKHEKGIDSLIEIIRKWDDSIDTADLDLDILEKYFLNLSDYFFEKFDEIVYRTDMVFVLSMVNKTSVDLLNREFQLRLSKPVLRQIYDFSGYYGIGGGKDFETMLRIISDRASENSILDSLSLNFTLDTKSPYVRLPNLPSQDITVWYSHMFKNTMKNANLSEIEKFNNNFHKISEKLKLSLDDEFIDILVKYGKHIKFITDAPIEWVKYKDTPLGLIKSISRMPIIPGNTLVNSAKHNLLTKIPKATVSFLIINALNPNDTLYKNGKKLGELLKEYFPKHCVNYYEVKNKTDFIRTMNENPSTFFIYYGHGSMPEVSRNQPDQIGKLHIGDDEIDMIELENNIKVVPAVTILGACQTQVLDAHYLNIGNMFLGLGSQSVLATYFPVDGFYTFSLIESIFRHLKNFLSNQAPEYIKNWSDIILQARRTHYIIEPVNTIIEYLDKKGDKTRVDSESLSQYVMKYCIESSCNANTSYISVMEQSVIYRDKAYKEYFKNYPESTRMLIDYIFKHNYVFPESIIFTSLGSPEKIKFV
;
A
#
# COMPACT_ATOMS: atom_id res chain seq x y z
N MET A 1 -27.06 -21.51 -16.06
CA MET A 1 -26.73 -20.08 -16.25
C MET A 1 -25.41 -20.00 -17.00
N THR A 2 -25.32 -19.21 -18.06
CA THR A 2 -24.06 -19.05 -18.82
C THR A 2 -23.06 -18.22 -18.00
N GLU A 3 -21.82 -18.70 -17.89
CA GLU A 3 -20.75 -18.05 -17.10
C GLU A 3 -20.49 -16.58 -17.51
N GLN A 4 -20.92 -16.20 -18.71
CA GLN A 4 -20.71 -14.89 -19.33
C GLN A 4 -21.32 -13.72 -18.54
N PHE A 5 -22.42 -13.91 -17.81
CA PHE A 5 -23.10 -12.81 -17.08
C PHE A 5 -22.52 -12.54 -15.69
N PHE A 6 -21.72 -13.45 -15.13
CA PHE A 6 -21.27 -13.36 -13.75
C PHE A 6 -20.22 -12.24 -13.50
N ASN A 7 -19.56 -11.73 -14.53
CA ASN A 7 -18.53 -10.70 -14.39
C ASN A 7 -19.07 -9.25 -14.42
N ILE A 8 -20.39 -9.05 -14.50
CA ILE A 8 -20.99 -7.71 -14.52
C ILE A 8 -20.75 -7.02 -13.16
N PRO A 9 -20.05 -5.86 -13.12
CA PRO A 9 -19.75 -5.15 -11.89
C PRO A 9 -20.90 -4.25 -11.45
N PHE A 10 -20.93 -3.94 -10.16
CA PHE A 10 -21.67 -2.80 -9.63
C PHE A 10 -20.77 -1.56 -9.71
N VAL A 11 -21.23 -0.52 -10.40
CA VAL A 11 -20.45 0.71 -10.62
C VAL A 11 -21.06 1.86 -9.83
N SER A 12 -20.26 2.51 -8.99
CA SER A 12 -20.69 3.70 -8.24
C SER A 12 -20.14 4.97 -8.86
N TYR A 13 -21.01 5.85 -9.33
CA TYR A 13 -20.65 7.15 -9.90
C TYR A 13 -20.79 8.24 -8.83
N PHE A 14 -19.69 8.94 -8.53
CA PHE A 14 -19.65 10.05 -7.58
C PHE A 14 -19.46 11.34 -8.37
N ILE A 15 -20.54 12.11 -8.52
CA ILE A 15 -20.50 13.40 -9.21
C ILE A 15 -19.90 14.43 -8.26
N THR A 16 -18.75 15.00 -8.59
CA THR A 16 -18.11 16.02 -7.75
C THR A 16 -18.29 17.41 -8.32
N THR A 17 -18.33 18.40 -7.44
CA THR A 17 -18.47 19.81 -7.81
C THR A 17 -17.13 20.39 -8.29
N ASN A 18 -17.18 21.59 -8.86
CA ASN A 18 -16.00 22.27 -9.36
C ASN A 18 -15.54 23.38 -8.42
N ASN A 19 -14.42 23.14 -7.75
CA ASN A 19 -13.80 24.13 -6.86
C ASN A 19 -12.44 24.59 -7.38
N HIS A 20 -12.01 24.18 -8.59
CA HIS A 20 -10.67 24.50 -9.12
C HIS A 20 -10.45 26.00 -9.30
N GLY A 21 -11.51 26.76 -9.60
CA GLY A 21 -11.48 28.22 -9.73
C GLY A 21 -11.55 28.99 -8.42
N ASN A 22 -11.69 28.32 -7.27
CA ASN A 22 -11.76 29.01 -5.98
C ASN A 22 -10.34 29.48 -5.57
N PRO A 23 -10.07 30.80 -5.48
CA PRO A 23 -8.77 31.30 -5.06
C PRO A 23 -8.51 31.05 -3.56
N ASN A 24 -9.56 30.82 -2.77
CA ASN A 24 -9.42 30.45 -1.37
C ASN A 24 -9.11 28.96 -1.26
N PHE A 25 -7.83 28.63 -1.12
CA PHE A 25 -7.39 27.24 -0.98
C PHE A 25 -8.01 26.55 0.24
N ILE A 26 -8.37 27.26 1.33
CA ILE A 26 -8.97 26.66 2.52
C ILE A 26 -10.36 26.11 2.19
N GLU A 27 -11.05 26.73 1.24
CA GLU A 27 -12.34 26.28 0.72
C GLU A 27 -12.17 25.23 -0.39
N ARG A 28 -11.01 25.20 -1.07
CA ARG A 28 -10.72 24.24 -2.15
C ARG A 28 -10.17 22.91 -1.63
N ASP A 29 -9.21 22.95 -0.73
CA ASP A 29 -8.39 21.82 -0.28
C ASP A 29 -8.49 21.64 1.24
N THR A 30 -8.20 20.42 1.70
CA THR A 30 -8.05 20.14 3.14
C THR A 30 -6.74 20.71 3.69
N PHE A 31 -6.68 20.89 5.00
CA PHE A 31 -5.59 21.58 5.72
C PHE A 31 -4.21 21.00 5.41
N SER A 32 -4.09 19.69 5.25
CA SER A 32 -2.82 19.04 4.93
C SER A 32 -2.58 18.91 3.41
N TYR A 33 -3.42 19.52 2.57
CA TYR A 33 -3.43 19.43 1.10
C TYR A 33 -3.46 17.99 0.60
N ARG A 34 -4.11 17.12 1.39
CA ARG A 34 -4.30 15.72 1.02
C ARG A 34 -5.37 15.64 -0.06
N PHE A 35 -6.52 16.25 0.18
CA PHE A 35 -7.68 16.06 -0.70
C PHE A 35 -8.28 17.40 -1.11
N ASN A 36 -8.90 17.41 -2.28
CA ASN A 36 -9.87 18.45 -2.61
C ASN A 36 -11.14 18.25 -1.77
N ARG A 37 -11.76 19.34 -1.30
CA ARG A 37 -12.96 19.29 -0.47
C ARG A 37 -14.16 18.64 -1.16
N ASN A 38 -14.23 18.68 -2.49
CA ASN A 38 -15.33 18.05 -3.24
C ASN A 38 -15.40 16.51 -3.05
N ILE A 39 -14.31 15.85 -2.63
CA ILE A 39 -14.26 14.40 -2.35
C ILE A 39 -14.87 14.07 -0.97
N VAL A 40 -14.88 15.04 -0.05
CA VAL A 40 -15.33 14.89 1.34
C VAL A 40 -16.80 14.48 1.41
N ILE A 41 -17.65 15.12 0.60
CA ILE A 41 -19.11 14.95 0.55
C ILE A 41 -19.51 13.48 0.31
N HIS A 42 -18.69 12.71 -0.40
CA HIS A 42 -18.97 11.32 -0.76
C HIS A 42 -18.62 10.27 0.32
N THR A 43 -18.38 10.68 1.57
CA THR A 43 -18.05 9.74 2.66
C THR A 43 -19.17 8.72 2.90
N GLN A 44 -20.44 9.17 2.89
CA GLN A 44 -21.60 8.29 3.03
C GLN A 44 -21.80 7.38 1.81
N SER A 45 -21.61 7.93 0.60
CA SER A 45 -21.68 7.17 -0.65
C SER A 45 -20.70 5.98 -0.66
N ARG A 46 -19.46 6.22 -0.22
CA ARG A 46 -18.44 5.17 -0.09
C ARG A 46 -18.85 4.08 0.90
N TYR A 47 -19.41 4.48 2.04
CA TYR A 47 -19.88 3.51 3.05
C TYR A 47 -21.01 2.63 2.52
N ILE A 48 -22.00 3.20 1.82
CA ILE A 48 -23.08 2.41 1.22
C ILE A 48 -22.52 1.47 0.15
N ALA A 49 -21.74 2.00 -0.78
CA ALA A 49 -21.20 1.22 -1.88
C ALA A 49 -20.32 0.05 -1.40
N ALA A 50 -19.62 0.20 -0.27
CA ALA A 50 -18.84 -0.86 0.37
C ALA A 50 -19.68 -2.03 0.90
N HIS A 51 -20.96 -1.82 1.20
CA HIS A 51 -21.86 -2.88 1.66
C HIS A 51 -22.62 -3.56 0.53
N LEU A 52 -22.75 -2.93 -0.63
CA LEU A 52 -23.46 -3.52 -1.77
C LEU A 52 -22.64 -4.62 -2.45
N PRO A 53 -23.27 -5.64 -3.06
CA PRO A 53 -22.55 -6.65 -3.84
C PRO A 53 -21.63 -6.00 -4.87
N LYS A 54 -20.42 -6.55 -5.07
CA LYS A 54 -19.45 -5.98 -6.01
C LYS A 54 -19.73 -6.38 -7.46
N THR A 55 -20.30 -7.57 -7.62
CA THR A 55 -20.60 -8.16 -8.92
C THR A 55 -21.93 -8.90 -8.85
N LEU A 56 -22.51 -9.13 -10.02
CA LEU A 56 -23.68 -9.99 -10.14
C LEU A 56 -23.40 -11.42 -9.63
N LYS A 57 -22.18 -11.93 -9.80
CA LYS A 57 -21.75 -13.22 -9.22
C LYS A 57 -21.84 -13.24 -7.71
N GLU A 58 -21.32 -12.21 -7.05
CA GLU A 58 -21.38 -12.12 -5.59
C GLU A 58 -22.83 -12.11 -5.11
N LEU A 59 -23.72 -11.39 -5.80
CA LEU A 59 -25.14 -11.33 -5.46
C LEU A 59 -25.83 -12.71 -5.57
N VAL A 60 -25.55 -13.49 -6.62
CA VAL A 60 -26.27 -14.73 -6.91
C VAL A 60 -25.76 -15.96 -6.13
N ILE A 61 -24.46 -16.05 -5.85
CA ILE A 61 -23.87 -17.23 -5.18
C ILE A 61 -24.21 -17.24 -3.68
N PRO A 62 -24.59 -18.37 -3.04
CA PRO A 62 -24.87 -18.40 -1.60
C PRO A 62 -23.62 -18.15 -0.73
N TRP A 63 -23.83 -17.77 0.53
CA TRP A 63 -22.76 -17.79 1.54
C TRP A 63 -22.40 -19.24 1.91
N PRO A 64 -21.13 -19.59 2.22
CA PRO A 64 -19.94 -18.73 2.29
C PRO A 64 -19.25 -18.53 0.94
N LEU A 65 -19.69 -19.20 -0.13
CA LEU A 65 -19.05 -19.15 -1.45
C LEU A 65 -19.02 -17.73 -2.03
N SER A 66 -20.03 -16.90 -1.77
CA SER A 66 -20.04 -15.48 -2.14
C SER A 66 -18.88 -14.70 -1.52
N SER A 67 -18.34 -15.14 -0.39
CA SER A 67 -17.19 -14.50 0.27
C SER A 67 -15.86 -14.74 -0.42
N PHE A 68 -15.79 -15.70 -1.33
CA PHE A 68 -14.62 -15.98 -2.18
C PHE A 68 -14.72 -15.46 -3.60
N VAL A 69 -15.73 -14.63 -3.89
CA VAL A 69 -15.85 -13.99 -5.20
C VAL A 69 -14.77 -12.91 -5.32
N ASP A 70 -13.57 -13.35 -5.70
CA ASP A 70 -12.39 -12.54 -5.95
C ASP A 70 -12.42 -12.03 -7.41
N VAL A 71 -13.36 -11.13 -7.69
CA VAL A 71 -13.41 -10.44 -8.99
C VAL A 71 -12.90 -9.02 -8.78
N PRO A 72 -11.84 -8.60 -9.50
CA PRO A 72 -11.14 -7.33 -9.23
C PRO A 72 -11.91 -6.10 -9.73
N ASN A 73 -13.25 -6.11 -9.81
CA ASN A 73 -14.03 -5.12 -10.56
C ASN A 73 -14.93 -4.24 -9.66
N TYR A 74 -14.54 -3.94 -8.42
CA TYR A 74 -15.24 -2.86 -7.70
C TYR A 74 -14.85 -1.52 -8.33
N ILE A 75 -15.81 -0.85 -8.96
CA ILE A 75 -15.55 0.37 -9.75
C ILE A 75 -16.25 1.54 -9.08
N THR A 76 -15.46 2.54 -8.70
CA THR A 76 -15.93 3.84 -8.25
C THR A 76 -15.38 4.91 -9.18
N GLU A 77 -16.27 5.63 -9.85
CA GLU A 77 -15.93 6.67 -10.82
C GLU A 77 -16.23 8.05 -10.24
N TYR A 78 -15.18 8.84 -10.00
CA TYR A 78 -15.32 10.25 -9.66
C TYR A 78 -15.44 11.05 -10.95
N ILE A 79 -16.56 11.75 -11.13
CA ILE A 79 -16.84 12.56 -12.32
C ILE A 79 -17.00 14.00 -11.88
N ASN A 80 -16.01 14.83 -12.22
CA ASN A 80 -16.12 16.26 -12.01
C ASN A 80 -17.17 16.86 -12.96
N ILE A 81 -17.98 17.78 -12.45
CA ILE A 81 -19.01 18.47 -13.24
C ILE A 81 -18.43 19.18 -14.49
N GLU A 82 -17.21 19.70 -14.45
CA GLU A 82 -16.55 20.25 -15.65
C GLU A 82 -16.28 19.20 -16.72
N LEU A 83 -15.89 17.99 -16.32
CA LEU A 83 -15.64 16.90 -17.25
C LEU A 83 -16.95 16.47 -17.92
N LEU A 84 -18.04 16.42 -17.13
CA LEU A 84 -19.39 16.20 -17.64
C LEU A 84 -19.81 17.30 -18.63
N ASN A 85 -19.45 18.56 -18.37
CA ASN A 85 -19.72 19.67 -19.29
C ASN A 85 -18.95 19.54 -20.62
N LYS A 86 -17.70 19.03 -20.57
CA LYS A 86 -16.82 18.88 -21.75
C LYS A 86 -17.14 17.64 -22.60
N ASN A 87 -17.55 16.53 -21.99
CA ASN A 87 -17.86 15.27 -22.67
C ASN A 87 -19.20 14.68 -22.19
N LYS A 88 -20.26 15.47 -22.36
CA LYS A 88 -21.58 15.16 -21.84
C LYS A 88 -22.12 13.83 -22.36
N ASP A 89 -22.27 13.71 -23.68
CA ASP A 89 -22.98 12.58 -24.28
C ASP A 89 -22.23 11.28 -24.01
N GLY A 90 -20.89 11.27 -24.13
CA GLY A 90 -20.08 10.09 -23.84
C GLY A 90 -20.19 9.60 -22.39
N ILE A 91 -20.22 10.52 -21.41
CA ILE A 91 -20.33 10.15 -19.99
C ILE A 91 -21.75 9.73 -19.64
N ILE A 92 -22.77 10.45 -20.11
CA ILE A 92 -24.17 10.08 -19.85
C ILE A 92 -24.50 8.73 -20.49
N ASP A 93 -24.02 8.47 -21.72
CA ASP A 93 -24.21 7.18 -22.38
C ASP A 93 -23.51 6.04 -21.63
N LEU A 94 -22.32 6.29 -21.08
CA LEU A 94 -21.63 5.33 -20.21
C LEU A 94 -22.46 4.99 -18.96
N ILE A 95 -23.03 5.99 -18.29
CA ILE A 95 -23.89 5.78 -17.11
C ILE A 95 -25.16 5.02 -17.52
N LYS A 96 -25.78 5.35 -18.66
CA LYS A 96 -26.98 4.65 -19.18
C LYS A 96 -26.74 3.19 -19.52
N GLN A 97 -25.57 2.86 -20.04
CA GLN A 97 -25.19 1.49 -20.40
C GLN A 97 -24.82 0.64 -19.17
N THR A 98 -24.66 1.28 -18.00
CA THR A 98 -24.29 0.58 -16.78
C THR A 98 -25.52 -0.07 -16.13
N PRO A 99 -25.52 -1.40 -15.96
CA PRO A 99 -26.73 -2.11 -15.55
C PRO A 99 -26.96 -2.11 -14.03
N LEU A 100 -25.88 -2.11 -13.24
CA LEU A 100 -25.90 -2.28 -11.78
C LEU A 100 -25.01 -1.24 -11.13
N GLY A 101 -25.44 -0.65 -10.02
CA GLY A 101 -24.71 0.41 -9.34
C GLY A 101 -25.57 1.52 -8.77
N CYS A 102 -25.00 2.71 -8.66
CA CYS A 102 -25.67 3.91 -8.16
C CYS A 102 -24.97 5.19 -8.64
N VAL A 103 -25.73 6.27 -8.80
CA VAL A 103 -25.21 7.62 -9.04
C VAL A 103 -25.47 8.48 -7.82
N PHE A 104 -24.40 9.02 -7.23
CA PHE A 104 -24.46 9.91 -6.08
C PHE A 104 -24.12 11.34 -6.48
N ILE A 105 -24.96 12.29 -6.09
CA ILE A 105 -24.92 13.68 -6.55
C ILE A 105 -25.02 14.62 -5.34
N PRO A 106 -24.07 15.55 -5.14
CA PRO A 106 -24.20 16.62 -4.16
C PRO A 106 -25.49 17.43 -4.38
N GLU A 107 -26.16 17.77 -3.29
CA GLU A 107 -27.44 18.48 -3.29
C GLU A 107 -27.38 19.81 -4.06
N GLU A 108 -26.25 20.52 -3.96
CA GLU A 108 -25.99 21.76 -4.70
C GLU A 108 -26.03 21.62 -6.23
N LEU A 109 -25.88 20.40 -6.76
CA LEU A 109 -25.97 20.12 -8.20
C LEU A 109 -27.37 19.67 -8.64
N ARG A 110 -28.37 19.59 -7.74
CA ARG A 110 -29.71 19.06 -8.03
C ARG A 110 -30.35 19.70 -9.27
N ASP A 111 -30.27 21.02 -9.38
CA ASP A 111 -30.89 21.77 -10.47
C ASP A 111 -29.99 21.92 -11.71
N HIS A 112 -28.78 21.33 -11.70
CA HIS A 112 -27.86 21.45 -12.82
C HIS A 112 -28.45 20.78 -14.09
N PRO A 113 -28.36 21.41 -15.29
CA PRO A 113 -29.11 21.00 -16.49
C PRO A 113 -28.98 19.53 -16.90
N PHE A 114 -27.85 18.90 -16.57
CA PHE A 114 -27.55 17.51 -16.94
C PHE A 114 -28.07 16.48 -15.94
N ILE A 115 -28.40 16.88 -14.71
CA ILE A 115 -28.87 15.96 -13.69
C ILE A 115 -30.27 15.42 -14.02
N LYS A 116 -31.12 16.21 -14.68
CA LYS A 116 -32.42 15.73 -15.18
C LYS A 116 -32.29 14.51 -16.11
N GLN A 117 -31.30 14.52 -16.99
CA GLN A 117 -31.04 13.39 -17.91
C GLN A 117 -30.50 12.16 -17.18
N ILE A 118 -29.79 12.36 -16.07
CA ILE A 118 -29.27 11.29 -15.22
C ILE A 118 -30.39 10.66 -14.37
N GLN A 119 -31.36 11.46 -13.91
CA GLN A 119 -32.51 11.01 -13.14
C GLN A 119 -33.42 10.04 -13.90
N GLU A 120 -33.44 10.14 -15.24
CA GLU A 120 -34.22 9.27 -16.13
C GLU A 120 -33.55 7.90 -16.37
N ILE A 121 -32.36 7.65 -15.81
CA ILE A 121 -31.59 6.41 -16.02
C ILE A 121 -32.11 5.27 -15.12
N THR A 122 -31.83 4.03 -15.54
CA THR A 122 -32.14 2.78 -14.83
C THR A 122 -31.48 2.69 -13.45
N LEU A 123 -30.30 3.27 -13.27
CA LEU A 123 -29.59 3.29 -11.99
C LEU A 123 -30.33 4.14 -10.93
N PRO A 124 -30.23 3.79 -9.64
CA PRO A 124 -30.68 4.66 -8.57
C PRO A 124 -29.81 5.92 -8.51
N VAL A 125 -30.47 7.08 -8.40
CA VAL A 125 -29.84 8.40 -8.29
C VAL A 125 -30.14 8.96 -6.91
N ILE A 126 -29.08 9.29 -6.17
CA ILE A 126 -29.12 9.65 -4.75
C ILE A 126 -28.51 11.03 -4.55
N PHE A 127 -29.28 11.93 -3.94
CA PHE A 127 -28.80 13.25 -3.59
C PHE A 127 -28.16 13.26 -2.20
N LEU A 128 -27.02 13.94 -2.08
CA LEU A 128 -26.21 14.00 -0.88
C LEU A 128 -26.26 15.39 -0.27
N GLU A 129 -26.74 15.47 0.96
CA GLU A 129 -26.55 16.64 1.80
C GLU A 129 -25.27 16.48 2.62
N ASP A 130 -24.42 17.51 2.64
CA ASP A 130 -23.14 17.45 3.34
C ASP A 130 -23.36 17.25 4.85
N GLY A 131 -22.62 16.31 5.44
CA GLY A 131 -22.75 15.94 6.84
C GLY A 131 -24.04 15.22 7.25
N VAL A 132 -24.94 14.90 6.30
CA VAL A 132 -26.22 14.23 6.59
C VAL A 132 -26.18 12.77 6.15
N ASP A 133 -26.68 11.86 7.01
CA ASP A 133 -26.80 10.45 6.69
C ASP A 133 -27.91 10.20 5.66
N ILE A 134 -27.65 9.26 4.73
CA ILE A 134 -28.61 8.88 3.70
C ILE A 134 -29.82 8.18 4.34
N PRO A 135 -31.06 8.64 4.11
CA PRO A 135 -32.25 8.05 4.70
C PRO A 135 -32.45 6.58 4.31
N ILE A 136 -33.05 5.79 5.21
CA ILE A 136 -33.38 4.38 4.98
C ILE A 136 -34.23 4.19 3.70
N SER A 137 -35.14 5.13 3.40
CA SER A 137 -35.96 5.09 2.17
C SER A 137 -35.12 5.17 0.90
N GLN A 138 -34.03 5.94 0.90
CA GLN A 138 -33.10 6.04 -0.22
C GLN A 138 -32.27 4.76 -0.35
N LEU A 139 -31.87 4.14 0.77
CA LEU A 139 -31.22 2.83 0.74
C LEU A 139 -32.13 1.74 0.14
N GLN A 140 -33.42 1.72 0.53
CA GLN A 140 -34.42 0.81 -0.02
C GLN A 140 -34.57 0.99 -1.54
N LEU A 141 -34.57 2.23 -2.02
CA LEU A 141 -34.59 2.53 -3.46
C LEU A 141 -33.37 1.94 -4.20
N ILE A 142 -32.17 2.04 -3.62
CA ILE A 142 -30.94 1.47 -4.20
C ILE A 142 -31.07 -0.05 -4.32
N VAL A 143 -31.54 -0.70 -3.25
CA VAL A 143 -31.75 -2.15 -3.17
C VAL A 143 -32.78 -2.62 -4.19
N GLU A 144 -33.93 -1.97 -4.25
CA GLU A 144 -35.04 -2.31 -5.13
C GLU A 144 -34.64 -2.21 -6.60
N LYS A 145 -34.13 -1.05 -7.04
CA LYS A 145 -33.73 -0.84 -8.43
C LYS A 145 -32.65 -1.83 -8.88
N ASN A 146 -31.62 -2.04 -8.07
CA ASN A 146 -30.57 -3.00 -8.42
C ASN A 146 -31.07 -4.44 -8.43
N SER A 147 -32.00 -4.81 -7.55
CA SER A 147 -32.62 -6.14 -7.55
C SER A 147 -33.46 -6.38 -8.81
N ILE A 148 -34.22 -5.39 -9.25
CA ILE A 148 -35.00 -5.42 -10.50
C ILE A 148 -34.05 -5.59 -11.69
N ASN A 149 -33.02 -4.74 -11.79
CA ASN A 149 -32.06 -4.79 -12.89
C ASN A 149 -31.33 -6.13 -12.92
N ALA A 150 -30.83 -6.62 -11.78
CA ALA A 150 -30.16 -7.92 -11.68
C ALA A 150 -31.09 -9.07 -12.10
N SER A 151 -32.36 -9.02 -11.69
CA SER A 151 -33.35 -10.03 -12.05
C SER A 151 -33.62 -10.08 -13.55
N GLN A 152 -33.68 -8.92 -14.20
CA GLN A 152 -33.84 -8.81 -15.65
C GLN A 152 -32.62 -9.38 -16.40
N ILE A 153 -31.41 -9.09 -15.93
CA ILE A 153 -30.16 -9.55 -16.57
C ILE A 153 -30.06 -11.08 -16.59
N ILE A 154 -30.38 -11.74 -15.46
CA ILE A 154 -30.26 -13.20 -15.37
C ILE A 154 -31.56 -13.96 -15.67
N ALA A 155 -32.62 -13.24 -16.02
CA ALA A 155 -33.97 -13.77 -16.25
C ALA A 155 -34.48 -14.65 -15.09
N ASN A 156 -34.17 -14.28 -13.85
CA ASN A 156 -34.62 -14.96 -12.64
C ASN A 156 -34.74 -13.97 -11.49
N LYS A 157 -35.67 -14.18 -10.56
CA LYS A 157 -35.86 -13.29 -9.41
C LYS A 157 -34.63 -13.35 -8.50
N VAL A 158 -33.99 -12.21 -8.30
CA VAL A 158 -32.86 -12.00 -7.39
C VAL A 158 -33.11 -10.75 -6.57
N THR A 159 -32.69 -10.77 -5.32
CA THR A 159 -32.84 -9.65 -4.42
C THR A 159 -31.54 -9.45 -3.66
N ILE A 160 -31.14 -8.19 -3.51
CA ILE A 160 -30.06 -7.83 -2.59
C ILE A 160 -30.63 -7.99 -1.17
N SER A 161 -30.14 -8.98 -0.44
CA SER A 161 -30.50 -9.26 0.94
C SER A 161 -29.29 -9.85 1.67
N ASP A 162 -29.33 -9.86 3.00
CA ASP A 162 -28.39 -10.66 3.78
C ASP A 162 -28.46 -12.11 3.34
N LYS A 163 -27.29 -12.75 3.28
CA LYS A 163 -27.14 -14.15 2.85
C LYS A 163 -27.15 -15.14 4.01
N THR A 164 -27.06 -14.63 5.24
CA THR A 164 -27.08 -15.40 6.48
C THR A 164 -27.94 -14.67 7.51
N LYS A 165 -28.27 -15.36 8.59
CA LYS A 165 -28.92 -14.81 9.79
C LYS A 165 -27.90 -14.54 10.90
N ILE A 166 -26.61 -14.62 10.61
CA ILE A 166 -25.55 -14.31 11.57
C ILE A 166 -25.68 -12.85 11.95
N GLU A 167 -25.67 -12.56 13.25
CA GLU A 167 -25.80 -11.18 13.71
C GLU A 167 -24.59 -10.33 13.26
N PRO A 168 -24.82 -9.03 12.92
CA PRO A 168 -23.73 -8.09 12.69
C PRO A 168 -22.74 -8.06 13.84
N ILE A 169 -21.45 -7.86 13.55
CA ILE A 169 -20.45 -7.71 14.60
C ILE A 169 -20.74 -6.45 15.43
N SER A 170 -20.75 -6.60 16.75
CA SER A 170 -20.80 -5.46 17.67
C SER A 170 -19.38 -4.93 17.87
N ILE A 171 -19.13 -3.68 17.47
CA ILE A 171 -17.82 -3.04 17.56
C ILE A 171 -17.95 -1.71 18.32
N PRO A 172 -16.94 -1.32 19.14
CA PRO A 172 -16.91 -0.01 19.78
C PRO A 172 -17.13 1.14 18.78
N HIS A 173 -17.83 2.17 19.22
CA HIS A 173 -18.18 3.37 18.43
C HIS A 173 -16.97 4.24 18.07
N LYS A 174 -16.08 3.73 17.21
CA LYS A 174 -14.81 4.37 16.86
C LYS A 174 -14.59 4.33 15.35
N HIS A 175 -14.41 5.50 14.72
CA HIS A 175 -14.28 5.62 13.26
C HIS A 175 -13.21 4.71 12.64
N PHE A 176 -12.08 4.46 13.32
CA PHE A 176 -11.01 3.62 12.80
C PHE A 176 -11.33 2.12 12.74
N LEU A 177 -12.33 1.65 13.51
CA LEU A 177 -12.76 0.25 13.48
C LEU A 177 -13.79 0.00 12.37
N ARG A 178 -14.39 1.06 11.83
CA ARG A 178 -15.45 0.97 10.82
C ARG A 178 -15.07 0.09 9.63
N PRO A 179 -13.86 0.14 9.06
CA PRO A 179 -13.59 -0.73 7.91
C PRO A 179 -13.38 -2.21 8.30
N LEU A 180 -12.91 -2.51 9.52
CA LEU A 180 -12.88 -3.89 10.04
C LEU A 180 -14.31 -4.41 10.24
N GLU A 181 -15.20 -3.58 10.76
CA GLU A 181 -16.64 -3.85 10.87
C GLU A 181 -17.22 -4.28 9.51
N ILE A 182 -16.95 -3.48 8.48
CA ILE A 182 -17.40 -3.76 7.10
C ILE A 182 -16.81 -5.08 6.63
N ALA A 183 -15.51 -5.31 6.79
CA ALA A 183 -14.85 -6.52 6.35
C ALA A 183 -15.42 -7.79 7.02
N ILE A 184 -15.66 -7.74 8.34
CA ILE A 184 -16.24 -8.84 9.12
C ILE A 184 -17.70 -9.09 8.69
N ASN A 185 -18.53 -8.06 8.63
CA ASN A 185 -19.93 -8.21 8.22
C ASN A 185 -20.05 -8.72 6.77
N ARG A 186 -19.19 -8.24 5.87
CA ARG A 186 -19.09 -8.74 4.49
C ARG A 186 -18.59 -10.18 4.41
N ASN A 187 -17.78 -10.61 5.37
CA ASN A 187 -17.31 -11.99 5.50
C ASN A 187 -18.45 -12.93 5.92
N ARG A 188 -19.29 -12.45 6.85
CA ARG A 188 -20.54 -13.10 7.32
C ARG A 188 -21.69 -13.08 6.32
N GLY A 189 -21.54 -12.39 5.19
CA GLY A 189 -22.58 -12.33 4.14
C GLY A 189 -23.69 -11.31 4.40
N LEU A 190 -23.41 -10.29 5.21
CA LEU A 190 -24.35 -9.23 5.58
C LEU A 190 -24.16 -8.00 4.69
N TYR A 191 -25.29 -7.45 4.22
CA TYR A 191 -25.39 -6.27 3.37
C TYR A 191 -26.40 -5.24 3.88
N LEU A 192 -27.49 -5.65 4.52
CA LEU A 192 -28.63 -4.80 4.90
C LEU A 192 -28.79 -4.62 6.41
N SER A 193 -28.77 -5.70 7.20
CA SER A 193 -28.96 -5.63 8.67
C SER A 193 -27.98 -4.71 9.39
N ILE A 194 -26.81 -4.48 8.80
CA ILE A 194 -25.79 -3.54 9.29
C ILE A 194 -26.30 -2.10 9.37
N PHE A 195 -27.30 -1.71 8.56
CA PHE A 195 -27.85 -0.36 8.56
C PHE A 195 -28.92 -0.15 9.64
N GLU A 196 -29.60 -1.21 10.08
CA GLU A 196 -30.64 -1.15 11.12
C GLU A 196 -30.03 -0.89 12.51
N ASN A 197 -28.84 -1.44 12.73
CA ASN A 197 -28.07 -1.28 13.97
C ASN A 197 -27.00 -0.18 13.89
N ARG A 198 -27.04 0.65 12.84
CA ARG A 198 -26.05 1.71 12.65
C ARG A 198 -26.23 2.78 13.72
N GLN A 199 -25.22 2.93 14.57
CA GLN A 199 -25.14 4.00 15.57
C GLN A 199 -23.95 4.92 15.25
N GLU A 200 -24.16 6.23 15.37
CA GLU A 200 -23.09 7.20 15.09
C GLU A 200 -21.90 6.98 16.04
N PRO A 201 -20.66 6.93 15.51
CA PRO A 201 -19.47 6.93 16.34
C PRO A 201 -19.47 8.19 17.21
N LYS A 202 -19.35 8.03 18.53
CA LYS A 202 -19.20 9.18 19.42
C LYS A 202 -17.76 9.68 19.35
N PRO A 203 -17.53 11.01 19.27
CA PRO A 203 -16.19 11.54 19.47
C PRO A 203 -15.68 11.13 20.86
N PHE A 204 -14.38 10.85 20.96
CA PHE A 204 -13.76 10.60 22.26
C PHE A 204 -13.88 11.83 23.17
N ASP A 205 -14.38 11.64 24.40
CA ASP A 205 -14.37 12.66 25.43
C ASP A 205 -12.94 13.12 25.71
N ASN A 206 -12.76 14.42 25.94
CA ASN A 206 -11.47 15.11 25.94
C ASN A 206 -10.58 14.62 27.11
N PRO A 207 -9.64 13.66 26.92
CA PRO A 207 -9.01 12.98 28.03
C PRO A 207 -7.82 13.77 28.57
N THR A 208 -7.52 13.61 29.86
CA THR A 208 -6.21 13.99 30.43
C THR A 208 -5.06 13.26 29.72
N THR A 209 -3.82 13.71 29.85
CA THR A 209 -2.66 13.04 29.22
C THR A 209 -2.56 11.55 29.57
N GLU A 210 -2.90 11.17 30.79
CA GLU A 210 -2.94 9.77 31.22
C GLU A 210 -4.10 9.01 30.56
N GLY A 211 -5.30 9.61 30.50
CA GLY A 211 -6.44 9.03 29.78
C GLY A 211 -6.20 8.86 28.28
N LYS A 212 -5.34 9.71 27.70
CA LYS A 212 -4.94 9.62 26.29
C LYS A 212 -4.13 8.35 26.00
N LEU A 213 -3.13 8.06 26.83
CA LEU A 213 -2.30 6.85 26.67
C LEU A 213 -3.14 5.57 26.78
N VAL A 214 -4.00 5.50 27.81
CA VAL A 214 -4.94 4.39 28.00
C VAL A 214 -5.85 4.20 26.78
N ALA A 215 -6.30 5.31 26.16
CA ALA A 215 -7.12 5.25 24.96
C ALA A 215 -6.34 4.73 23.72
N GLU A 216 -5.05 5.04 23.58
CA GLU A 216 -4.21 4.50 22.50
C GLU A 216 -3.97 3.01 22.68
N GLU A 217 -3.62 2.59 23.90
CA GLU A 217 -3.43 1.17 24.24
C GLU A 217 -4.71 0.38 23.97
N GLN A 218 -5.86 0.89 24.42
CA GLN A 218 -7.14 0.26 24.14
C GLN A 218 -7.45 0.21 22.64
N ALA A 219 -7.13 1.27 21.88
CA ALA A 219 -7.36 1.29 20.44
C ALA A 219 -6.51 0.25 19.69
N ILE A 220 -5.23 0.10 20.05
CA ILE A 220 -4.35 -0.95 19.51
C ILE A 220 -4.86 -2.34 19.91
N SER A 221 -5.29 -2.51 21.16
CA SER A 221 -5.91 -3.76 21.63
C SER A 221 -7.17 -4.11 20.83
N ASP A 222 -8.09 -3.16 20.64
CA ASP A 222 -9.31 -3.35 19.85
C ASP A 222 -8.97 -3.75 18.40
N LEU A 223 -8.01 -3.06 17.78
CA LEU A 223 -7.55 -3.37 16.42
C LEU A 223 -7.01 -4.80 16.31
N LYS A 224 -6.15 -5.22 17.25
CA LYS A 224 -5.63 -6.59 17.29
C LYS A 224 -6.75 -7.60 17.46
N TYR A 225 -7.68 -7.35 18.37
CA TYR A 225 -8.84 -8.22 18.62
C TYR A 225 -9.67 -8.43 17.35
N TYR A 226 -10.15 -7.36 16.72
CA TYR A 226 -11.01 -7.48 15.53
C TYR A 226 -10.25 -7.97 14.29
N LEU A 227 -8.96 -7.68 14.16
CA LEU A 227 -8.12 -8.26 13.11
C LEU A 227 -7.97 -9.78 13.28
N LYS A 228 -7.68 -10.25 14.50
CA LYS A 228 -7.60 -11.69 14.81
C LYS A 228 -8.94 -12.38 14.54
N LEU A 229 -10.05 -11.78 14.97
CA LEU A 229 -11.40 -12.28 14.71
C LEU A 229 -11.66 -12.45 13.21
N LEU A 230 -11.39 -11.42 12.40
CA LEU A 230 -11.55 -11.48 10.95
C LEU A 230 -10.68 -12.59 10.32
N ILE A 231 -9.44 -12.77 10.78
CA ILE A 231 -8.55 -13.83 10.28
C ILE A 231 -9.10 -15.22 10.64
N ALA A 232 -9.60 -15.41 11.87
CA ALA A 232 -10.23 -16.65 12.32
C ALA A 232 -11.47 -16.98 11.49
N GLU A 233 -12.36 -16.02 11.28
CA GLU A 233 -13.56 -16.20 10.47
C GLU A 233 -13.23 -16.50 9.00
N LYS A 234 -12.22 -15.84 8.43
CA LYS A 234 -11.73 -16.17 7.09
C LYS A 234 -11.15 -17.57 7.01
N TYR A 235 -10.48 -18.02 8.06
CA TYR A 235 -9.93 -19.37 8.10
C TYR A 235 -11.04 -20.43 8.08
N ILE A 236 -12.13 -20.22 8.83
CA ILE A 236 -13.31 -21.11 8.80
C ILE A 236 -13.88 -21.20 7.38
N ILE A 237 -14.09 -20.05 6.74
CA ILE A 237 -14.60 -20.01 5.37
C ILE A 237 -13.61 -20.70 4.41
N TYR A 238 -12.29 -20.56 4.63
CA TYR A 238 -11.26 -21.25 3.86
C TYR A 238 -11.33 -22.77 4.03
N LEU A 239 -11.50 -23.26 5.26
CA LEU A 239 -11.66 -24.68 5.55
C LEU A 239 -12.94 -25.24 4.90
N ALA A 240 -14.05 -24.50 4.97
CA ALA A 240 -15.33 -24.88 4.37
C ALA A 240 -15.30 -25.02 2.83
N LYS A 241 -14.21 -24.62 2.17
CA LYS A 241 -14.02 -24.76 0.72
C LYS A 241 -13.27 -26.03 0.31
N HIS A 242 -12.57 -26.69 1.24
CA HIS A 242 -11.68 -27.80 0.94
C HIS A 242 -12.14 -29.04 1.72
N GLU A 243 -12.17 -30.20 1.07
CA GLU A 243 -12.63 -31.48 1.65
C GLU A 243 -12.01 -31.76 3.03
N LYS A 244 -10.66 -31.74 3.15
CA LYS A 244 -9.97 -31.91 4.45
C LYS A 244 -10.33 -30.85 5.50
N GLY A 245 -10.63 -29.65 5.04
CA GLY A 245 -11.05 -28.55 5.91
C GLY A 245 -12.46 -28.74 6.43
N ILE A 246 -13.37 -29.20 5.58
CA ILE A 246 -14.74 -29.61 5.93
C ILE A 246 -14.70 -30.69 7.01
N ASP A 247 -13.92 -31.75 6.82
CA ASP A 247 -13.76 -32.83 7.81
C ASP A 247 -13.34 -32.29 9.18
N SER A 248 -12.36 -31.37 9.18
CA SER A 248 -11.84 -30.74 10.40
C SER A 248 -12.91 -29.89 11.10
N LEU A 249 -13.72 -29.15 10.35
CA LEU A 249 -14.83 -28.36 10.90
C LEU A 249 -15.91 -29.27 11.51
N ILE A 250 -16.28 -30.35 10.81
CA ILE A 250 -17.26 -31.32 11.32
C ILE A 250 -16.77 -31.98 12.62
N GLU A 251 -15.50 -32.36 12.70
CA GLU A 251 -14.92 -32.95 13.92
C GLU A 251 -15.00 -31.97 15.11
N ILE A 252 -14.74 -30.68 14.87
CA ILE A 252 -14.86 -29.65 15.92
C ILE A 252 -16.33 -29.50 16.33
N ILE A 253 -17.25 -29.36 15.36
CA ILE A 253 -18.67 -29.17 15.63
C ILE A 253 -19.25 -30.36 16.40
N ARG A 254 -18.83 -31.59 16.10
CA ARG A 254 -19.28 -32.80 16.83
C ARG A 254 -19.00 -32.74 18.33
N LYS A 255 -17.96 -32.01 18.77
CA LYS A 255 -17.70 -31.79 20.20
C LYS A 255 -18.81 -30.98 20.89
N TRP A 256 -19.65 -30.28 20.13
CA TRP A 256 -20.77 -29.49 20.62
C TRP A 256 -22.13 -30.10 20.26
N ASP A 257 -22.23 -30.82 19.14
CA ASP A 257 -23.46 -31.48 18.69
C ASP A 257 -23.14 -32.83 18.02
N ASP A 258 -23.25 -33.91 18.80
CA ASP A 258 -23.01 -35.28 18.36
C ASP A 258 -24.07 -35.80 17.35
N SER A 259 -25.16 -35.06 17.10
CA SER A 259 -26.20 -35.46 16.14
C SER A 259 -25.80 -35.22 14.68
N ILE A 260 -24.69 -34.52 14.44
CA ILE A 260 -24.18 -34.24 13.09
C ILE A 260 -23.42 -35.46 12.56
N ASP A 261 -24.14 -36.32 11.83
CA ASP A 261 -23.62 -37.53 11.19
C ASP A 261 -23.45 -37.39 9.67
N THR A 262 -23.30 -36.15 9.18
CA THR A 262 -23.13 -35.89 7.75
C THR A 262 -21.66 -36.07 7.32
N ALA A 263 -21.45 -36.64 6.13
CA ALA A 263 -20.14 -36.73 5.49
C ALA A 263 -19.73 -35.42 4.78
N ASP A 264 -20.60 -34.40 4.81
CA ASP A 264 -20.39 -33.08 4.22
C ASP A 264 -20.99 -32.00 5.13
N LEU A 265 -20.47 -30.78 5.06
CA LEU A 265 -20.91 -29.65 5.89
C LEU A 265 -21.95 -28.82 5.13
N ASP A 266 -23.22 -28.99 5.49
CA ASP A 266 -24.32 -28.18 4.97
C ASP A 266 -24.14 -26.69 5.34
N LEU A 267 -24.56 -25.79 4.45
CA LEU A 267 -24.57 -24.35 4.65
C LEU A 267 -25.36 -23.96 5.91
N ASP A 268 -26.50 -24.60 6.15
CA ASP A 268 -27.34 -24.32 7.32
C ASP A 268 -26.63 -24.73 8.63
N ILE A 269 -25.87 -25.83 8.60
CA ILE A 269 -25.07 -26.30 9.73
C ILE A 269 -23.89 -25.33 9.96
N LEU A 270 -23.16 -24.98 8.90
CA LEU A 270 -22.05 -24.03 9.01
C LEU A 270 -22.52 -22.69 9.55
N GLU A 271 -23.65 -22.17 9.05
CA GLU A 271 -24.24 -20.91 9.54
C GLU A 271 -24.58 -21.00 11.03
N LYS A 272 -25.25 -22.09 11.46
CA LYS A 272 -25.64 -22.32 12.86
C LYS A 272 -24.43 -22.32 13.81
N TYR A 273 -23.31 -22.92 13.41
CA TYR A 273 -22.12 -23.06 14.27
C TYR A 273 -21.01 -22.04 13.98
N PHE A 274 -21.22 -21.11 13.05
CA PHE A 274 -20.15 -20.22 12.57
C PHE A 274 -19.52 -19.40 13.69
N LEU A 275 -20.33 -18.83 14.59
CA LEU A 275 -19.83 -18.03 15.70
C LEU A 275 -19.10 -18.90 16.75
N ASN A 276 -19.58 -20.11 17.04
CA ASN A 276 -18.88 -21.04 17.92
C ASN A 276 -17.51 -21.44 17.35
N LEU A 277 -17.44 -21.69 16.04
CA LEU A 277 -16.19 -21.95 15.34
C LEU A 277 -15.27 -20.72 15.38
N SER A 278 -15.84 -19.52 15.23
CA SER A 278 -15.09 -18.25 15.32
C SER A 278 -14.41 -18.13 16.68
N ASP A 279 -15.15 -18.32 17.77
CA ASP A 279 -14.62 -18.31 19.13
C ASP A 279 -13.55 -19.40 19.33
N TYR A 280 -13.80 -20.63 18.86
CA TYR A 280 -12.85 -21.73 18.94
C TYR A 280 -11.51 -21.41 18.29
N PHE A 281 -11.51 -20.91 17.05
CA PHE A 281 -10.28 -20.55 16.35
C PHE A 281 -9.66 -19.26 16.87
N PHE A 282 -10.45 -18.35 17.45
CA PHE A 282 -9.94 -17.16 18.12
C PHE A 282 -9.14 -17.52 19.39
N GLU A 283 -9.65 -18.43 20.22
CA GLU A 283 -8.92 -18.93 21.39
C GLU A 283 -7.66 -19.71 21.00
N LYS A 284 -7.72 -20.41 19.87
CA LYS A 284 -6.63 -21.19 19.27
C LYS A 284 -5.94 -20.46 18.12
N PHE A 285 -5.85 -19.13 18.20
CA PHE A 285 -5.39 -18.30 17.09
C PHE A 285 -4.03 -18.76 16.55
N ASP A 286 -3.13 -19.19 17.44
CA ASP A 286 -1.80 -19.65 17.05
C ASP A 286 -1.75 -20.96 16.26
N GLU A 287 -2.82 -21.75 16.28
CA GLU A 287 -2.98 -23.00 15.50
C GLU A 287 -3.47 -22.71 14.06
N ILE A 288 -3.86 -21.47 13.74
CA ILE A 288 -4.35 -21.10 12.41
C ILE A 288 -3.22 -21.15 11.39
N VAL A 289 -3.42 -21.96 10.34
CA VAL A 289 -2.51 -22.05 9.18
C VAL A 289 -3.19 -21.41 7.96
N TYR A 290 -3.34 -20.09 8.03
CA TYR A 290 -3.99 -19.30 6.97
C TYR A 290 -3.28 -17.96 6.79
N ARG A 291 -3.16 -17.52 5.53
CA ARG A 291 -2.58 -16.21 5.21
C ARG A 291 -3.52 -15.43 4.30
N THR A 292 -3.69 -14.15 4.59
CA THR A 292 -4.53 -13.23 3.82
C THR A 292 -3.72 -12.02 3.39
N ASP A 293 -4.09 -11.42 2.27
CA ASP A 293 -3.63 -10.07 1.95
C ASP A 293 -4.23 -9.11 3.00
N MET A 294 -3.50 -8.04 3.34
CA MET A 294 -3.88 -7.06 4.36
C MET A 294 -3.57 -5.64 3.90
N VAL A 295 -4.35 -4.67 4.36
CA VAL A 295 -4.13 -3.25 4.06
C VAL A 295 -4.15 -2.43 5.34
N PHE A 296 -3.18 -1.54 5.48
CA PHE A 296 -3.04 -0.67 6.63
C PHE A 296 -2.96 0.78 6.18
N VAL A 297 -3.64 1.69 6.88
CA VAL A 297 -3.38 3.13 6.78
C VAL A 297 -2.60 3.57 8.00
N LEU A 298 -1.42 4.14 7.76
CA LEU A 298 -0.60 4.76 8.78
C LEU A 298 -0.37 6.21 8.40
N SER A 299 -1.14 7.10 8.99
CA SER A 299 -1.01 8.53 8.77
C SER A 299 0.20 9.09 9.50
N MET A 300 1.09 9.75 8.77
CA MET A 300 2.17 10.56 9.32
C MET A 300 1.99 11.99 8.82
N VAL A 301 2.19 12.98 9.68
CA VAL A 301 2.16 14.38 9.24
C VAL A 301 3.46 14.69 8.52
N ASN A 302 3.39 15.15 7.26
CA ASN A 302 4.55 15.71 6.59
C ASN A 302 4.85 17.09 7.20
N LYS A 303 5.89 17.14 8.02
CA LYS A 303 6.30 18.35 8.74
C LYS A 303 6.67 19.47 7.76
N THR A 304 7.44 19.17 6.72
CA THR A 304 7.86 20.15 5.72
C THR A 304 6.67 20.79 5.01
N SER A 305 5.66 19.99 4.64
CA SER A 305 4.41 20.51 4.10
C SER A 305 3.73 21.44 5.10
N VAL A 306 3.49 21.03 6.35
CA VAL A 306 2.83 21.89 7.34
C VAL A 306 3.61 23.18 7.62
N ASP A 307 4.94 23.12 7.72
CA ASP A 307 5.79 24.30 7.91
C ASP A 307 5.68 25.27 6.72
N LEU A 308 5.65 24.74 5.49
CA LEU A 308 5.42 25.54 4.27
C LEU A 308 4.05 26.20 4.29
N LEU A 309 2.99 25.49 4.67
CA LEU A 309 1.63 26.04 4.74
C LEU A 309 1.51 27.14 5.78
N ASN A 310 2.08 26.92 6.96
CA ASN A 310 2.11 27.95 7.99
C ASN A 310 2.80 29.24 7.52
N ARG A 311 3.85 29.10 6.69
CA ARG A 311 4.60 30.20 6.09
C ARG A 311 3.81 30.90 4.97
N GLU A 312 3.44 30.17 3.92
CA GLU A 312 2.81 30.73 2.70
C GLU A 312 1.47 31.39 3.00
N PHE A 313 0.69 30.81 3.91
CA PHE A 313 -0.65 31.31 4.24
C PHE A 313 -0.67 32.21 5.48
N GLN A 314 0.49 32.53 6.02
CA GLN A 314 0.65 33.39 7.19
C GLN A 314 -0.28 33.00 8.35
N LEU A 315 -0.48 31.69 8.56
CA LEU A 315 -1.33 31.18 9.64
C LEU A 315 -0.78 31.57 11.02
N ARG A 316 0.53 31.85 11.10
CA ARG A 316 1.25 32.32 12.30
C ARG A 316 1.05 31.37 13.49
N LEU A 317 0.97 30.07 13.21
CA LEU A 317 0.85 29.04 14.24
C LEU A 317 2.07 29.09 15.17
N SER A 318 1.82 29.04 16.48
CA SER A 318 2.85 29.07 17.50
C SER A 318 3.68 27.77 17.48
N LYS A 319 4.95 27.81 17.92
CA LYS A 319 5.77 26.58 18.04
C LYS A 319 5.10 25.48 18.90
N PRO A 320 4.44 25.80 20.03
CA PRO A 320 3.66 24.80 20.77
C PRO A 320 2.54 24.17 19.95
N VAL A 321 1.81 24.95 19.15
CA VAL A 321 0.74 24.46 18.26
C VAL A 321 1.31 23.53 17.18
N LEU A 322 2.38 23.95 16.49
CA LEU A 322 3.04 23.12 15.47
C LEU A 322 3.53 21.79 16.07
N ARG A 323 4.12 21.85 17.27
CA ARG A 323 4.57 20.64 17.98
C ARG A 323 3.41 19.70 18.27
N GLN A 324 2.26 20.22 18.70
CA GLN A 324 1.07 19.39 18.88
C GLN A 324 0.63 18.77 17.56
N ILE A 325 0.68 19.49 16.43
CA ILE A 325 0.33 18.92 15.12
C ILE A 325 1.24 17.73 14.74
N TYR A 326 2.55 17.83 15.03
CA TYR A 326 3.56 16.81 14.68
C TYR A 326 3.63 15.62 15.64
N ASP A 327 3.41 15.88 16.94
CA ASP A 327 3.58 14.88 18.00
C ASP A 327 2.27 14.15 18.33
N PHE A 328 1.15 14.52 17.69
CA PHE A 328 -0.16 13.92 17.96
C PHE A 328 -0.34 12.55 17.31
N SER A 329 -0.13 11.51 18.10
CA SER A 329 -0.39 10.10 17.75
C SER A 329 -1.86 9.69 17.82
N GLY A 330 -2.68 10.50 18.51
CA GLY A 330 -3.94 10.04 19.08
C GLY A 330 -5.11 9.77 18.12
N TYR A 331 -6.00 8.91 18.60
CA TYR A 331 -7.37 8.72 18.13
C TYR A 331 -8.39 9.68 18.77
N TYR A 332 -7.96 10.51 19.72
CA TYR A 332 -8.79 11.37 20.57
C TYR A 332 -8.74 12.86 20.17
N GLY A 333 -9.57 13.70 20.79
CA GLY A 333 -9.53 15.16 20.65
C GLY A 333 -8.44 15.82 21.50
N ILE A 334 -8.14 17.10 21.22
CA ILE A 334 -7.16 17.89 22.01
C ILE A 334 -7.87 18.67 23.13
N GLY A 335 -7.20 18.78 24.28
CA GLY A 335 -7.65 19.53 25.46
C GLY A 335 -7.71 21.05 25.24
N GLY A 336 -8.35 21.75 26.18
CA GLY A 336 -8.53 23.21 26.13
C GLY A 336 -7.25 24.04 26.32
N GLY A 337 -7.26 25.28 25.83
CA GLY A 337 -6.13 26.23 25.93
C GLY A 337 -6.35 27.53 25.13
N LYS A 338 -5.37 28.45 25.18
CA LYS A 338 -5.45 29.78 24.54
C LYS A 338 -5.54 29.72 23.00
N ASP A 339 -4.96 28.69 22.39
CA ASP A 339 -4.96 28.46 20.94
C ASP A 339 -6.03 27.45 20.49
N PHE A 340 -7.00 27.13 21.37
CA PHE A 340 -7.98 26.05 21.15
C PHE A 340 -8.85 26.25 19.92
N GLU A 341 -9.32 27.47 19.64
CA GLU A 341 -10.19 27.73 18.49
C GLU A 341 -9.49 27.50 17.14
N THR A 342 -8.25 27.97 17.00
CA THR A 342 -7.41 27.70 15.82
C THR A 342 -7.10 26.21 15.69
N MET A 343 -6.78 25.54 16.81
CA MET A 343 -6.54 24.10 16.84
C MET A 343 -7.78 23.30 16.46
N LEU A 344 -8.97 23.69 16.91
CA LEU A 344 -10.21 23.01 16.60
C LEU A 344 -10.48 22.95 15.10
N ARG A 345 -10.23 24.03 14.36
CA ARG A 345 -10.40 24.06 12.90
C ARG A 345 -9.46 23.06 12.21
N ILE A 346 -8.19 23.03 12.62
CA ILE A 346 -7.18 22.11 12.09
C ILE A 346 -7.53 20.66 12.42
N ILE A 347 -7.97 20.39 13.64
CA ILE A 347 -8.37 19.06 14.10
C ILE A 347 -9.61 18.57 13.34
N SER A 348 -10.62 19.43 13.19
CA SER A 348 -11.84 19.12 12.44
C SER A 348 -11.49 18.74 11.01
N ASP A 349 -10.59 19.48 10.38
CA ASP A 349 -10.20 19.20 9.01
C ASP A 349 -9.35 17.91 8.89
N ARG A 350 -8.46 17.66 9.85
CA ARG A 350 -7.74 16.38 9.94
C ARG A 350 -8.67 15.20 10.19
N ALA A 351 -9.74 15.38 10.97
CA ALA A 351 -10.75 14.34 11.19
C ALA A 351 -11.48 14.03 9.88
N SER A 352 -11.83 15.06 9.08
CA SER A 352 -12.38 14.89 7.74
C SER A 352 -11.42 14.16 6.80
N GLU A 353 -10.13 14.52 6.78
CA GLU A 353 -9.11 13.80 6.01
C GLU A 353 -9.00 12.33 6.41
N ASN A 354 -9.01 12.03 7.71
CA ASN A 354 -8.95 10.67 8.21
C ASN A 354 -10.22 9.88 7.84
N SER A 355 -11.40 10.50 7.89
CA SER A 355 -12.65 9.89 7.43
C SER A 355 -12.63 9.58 5.92
N ILE A 356 -12.02 10.45 5.12
CA ILE A 356 -11.77 10.19 3.70
C ILE A 356 -10.80 9.02 3.53
N LEU A 357 -9.70 8.97 4.27
CA LEU A 357 -8.75 7.85 4.23
C LEU A 357 -9.42 6.52 4.59
N ASP A 358 -10.19 6.50 5.68
CA ASP A 358 -10.93 5.34 6.16
C ASP A 358 -11.93 4.83 5.11
N SER A 359 -12.56 5.74 4.36
CA SER A 359 -13.52 5.36 3.32
C SER A 359 -12.86 5.04 1.96
N LEU A 360 -11.80 5.73 1.55
CA LEU A 360 -11.06 5.45 0.30
C LEU A 360 -10.38 4.09 0.35
N SER A 361 -9.89 3.71 1.52
CA SER A 361 -9.21 2.45 1.72
C SER A 361 -10.07 1.21 1.42
N LEU A 362 -11.39 1.34 1.58
CA LEU A 362 -12.35 0.30 1.20
C LEU A 362 -12.21 -0.05 -0.28
N ASN A 363 -11.85 0.89 -1.15
CA ASN A 363 -11.62 0.60 -2.57
C ASN A 363 -10.41 -0.34 -2.79
N PHE A 364 -9.44 -0.34 -1.88
CA PHE A 364 -8.32 -1.31 -1.89
C PHE A 364 -8.70 -2.64 -1.23
N THR A 365 -9.60 -2.52 -0.28
CA THR A 365 -10.32 -3.51 0.53
C THR A 365 -11.14 -4.55 -0.19
N LEU A 366 -12.10 -3.98 -0.91
CA LEU A 366 -13.38 -4.60 -1.12
C LEU A 366 -13.21 -5.82 -1.99
N ASP A 367 -12.46 -5.74 -3.09
CA ASP A 367 -12.26 -6.83 -4.06
C ASP A 367 -11.90 -8.17 -3.40
N THR A 368 -10.94 -8.14 -2.48
CA THR A 368 -10.36 -9.30 -1.78
C THR A 368 -10.92 -9.50 -0.37
N LYS A 369 -11.83 -8.63 0.06
CA LYS A 369 -12.33 -8.52 1.45
C LYS A 369 -11.17 -8.50 2.45
N SER A 370 -10.01 -7.97 2.06
CA SER A 370 -8.80 -8.00 2.89
C SER A 370 -9.02 -7.19 4.17
N PRO A 371 -8.46 -7.60 5.31
CA PRO A 371 -8.49 -6.75 6.50
C PRO A 371 -7.95 -5.37 6.16
N TYR A 372 -8.72 -4.34 6.49
CA TYR A 372 -8.25 -2.97 6.51
C TYR A 372 -8.12 -2.51 7.96
N VAL A 373 -7.01 -1.85 8.28
CA VAL A 373 -6.81 -1.27 9.61
C VAL A 373 -6.24 0.14 9.49
N ARG A 374 -6.92 1.14 10.06
CA ARG A 374 -6.30 2.44 10.33
C ARG A 374 -5.54 2.35 11.65
N LEU A 375 -4.23 2.58 11.58
CA LEU A 375 -3.32 2.62 12.72
C LEU A 375 -3.29 4.03 13.35
N PRO A 376 -2.74 4.17 14.58
CA PRO A 376 -2.60 5.47 15.22
C PRO A 376 -1.68 6.36 14.38
N ASN A 377 -1.89 7.68 14.44
CA ASN A 377 -1.00 8.61 13.74
C ASN A 377 0.43 8.41 14.24
N LEU A 378 1.38 8.50 13.32
CA LEU A 378 2.79 8.41 13.68
C LEU A 378 3.36 9.81 13.96
N PRO A 379 3.97 10.04 15.15
CA PRO A 379 4.67 11.28 15.43
C PRO A 379 5.84 11.49 14.47
N SER A 380 5.85 12.60 13.74
CA SER A 380 6.79 12.78 12.61
C SER A 380 8.09 13.51 12.98
N GLN A 381 8.09 14.32 14.04
CA GLN A 381 9.21 15.20 14.38
C GLN A 381 10.55 14.45 14.53
N ASP A 382 10.59 13.38 15.34
CA ASP A 382 11.81 12.62 15.58
C ASP A 382 12.28 11.87 14.33
N ILE A 383 11.33 11.33 13.56
CA ILE A 383 11.59 10.59 12.33
C ILE A 383 12.25 11.50 11.30
N THR A 384 11.68 12.68 11.07
CA THR A 384 12.24 13.73 10.22
C THR A 384 13.67 14.08 10.65
N VAL A 385 13.90 14.30 11.95
CA VAL A 385 15.24 14.68 12.47
C VAL A 385 16.25 13.56 12.21
N TRP A 386 15.94 12.32 12.58
CA TRP A 386 16.86 11.19 12.37
C TRP A 386 17.06 10.88 10.89
N TYR A 387 16.04 11.03 10.06
CA TYR A 387 16.15 10.91 8.61
C TYR A 387 17.14 11.96 8.04
N SER A 388 17.06 13.21 8.49
CA SER A 388 18.00 14.26 8.08
C SER A 388 19.45 13.95 8.49
N HIS A 389 19.65 13.30 9.63
CA HIS A 389 20.96 12.84 10.06
C HIS A 389 21.46 11.69 9.17
N MET A 390 20.61 10.71 8.89
CA MET A 390 20.91 9.60 7.97
C MET A 390 21.34 10.13 6.60
N PHE A 391 20.62 11.12 6.06
CA PHE A 391 20.99 11.76 4.80
C PHE A 391 22.43 12.29 4.83
N LYS A 392 22.82 13.03 5.87
CA LYS A 392 24.20 13.52 6.04
C LYS A 392 25.22 12.39 6.17
N ASN A 393 24.85 11.28 6.82
CA ASN A 393 25.72 10.12 6.95
C ASN A 393 25.94 9.41 5.60
N THR A 394 24.92 9.32 4.74
CA THR A 394 25.05 8.68 3.41
C THR A 394 26.08 9.38 2.52
N MET A 395 26.18 10.70 2.59
CA MET A 395 27.18 11.49 1.85
C MET A 395 28.63 11.19 2.25
N LYS A 396 28.85 10.47 3.37
CA LYS A 396 30.16 10.12 3.92
C LYS A 396 30.23 8.62 4.25
N ASN A 397 29.46 7.79 3.55
CA ASN A 397 29.34 6.35 3.82
C ASN A 397 30.66 5.57 3.67
N ALA A 398 31.68 6.11 2.98
CA ALA A 398 33.04 5.55 2.99
C ALA A 398 33.69 5.48 4.40
N ASN A 399 33.15 6.22 5.38
CA ASN A 399 33.59 6.16 6.77
C ASN A 399 32.67 5.25 7.62
N LEU A 400 33.23 4.18 8.17
CA LEU A 400 32.53 3.21 9.03
C LEU A 400 31.83 3.86 10.23
N SER A 401 32.39 4.93 10.82
CA SER A 401 31.73 5.62 11.94
C SER A 401 30.45 6.35 11.50
N GLU A 402 30.38 6.78 10.24
CA GLU A 402 29.17 7.39 9.67
C GLU A 402 28.14 6.32 9.31
N ILE A 403 28.57 5.13 8.87
CA ILE A 403 27.66 3.96 8.68
C ILE A 403 27.04 3.54 10.02
N GLU A 404 27.83 3.46 11.10
CA GLU A 404 27.32 3.14 12.44
C GLU A 404 26.28 4.17 12.90
N LYS A 405 26.53 5.47 12.68
CA LYS A 405 25.55 6.54 12.97
C LYS A 405 24.29 6.41 12.12
N PHE A 406 24.42 6.11 10.83
CA PHE A 406 23.28 5.86 9.95
C PHE A 406 22.42 4.70 10.50
N ASN A 407 23.04 3.56 10.81
CA ASN A 407 22.36 2.37 11.30
C ASN A 407 21.72 2.58 12.69
N ASN A 408 22.32 3.41 13.55
CA ASN A 408 21.74 3.80 14.82
C ASN A 408 20.50 4.70 14.64
N ASN A 409 20.53 5.66 13.72
CA ASN A 409 19.36 6.49 13.39
C ASN A 409 18.26 5.65 12.72
N PHE A 410 18.63 4.73 11.83
CA PHE A 410 17.71 3.76 11.22
C PHE A 410 16.99 2.92 12.28
N HIS A 411 17.73 2.40 13.28
CA HIS A 411 17.13 1.67 14.39
C HIS A 411 16.18 2.54 15.21
N LYS A 412 16.55 3.80 15.53
CA LYS A 412 15.64 4.73 16.24
C LYS A 412 14.34 4.99 15.47
N ILE A 413 14.41 5.14 14.15
CA ILE A 413 13.21 5.29 13.30
C ILE A 413 12.37 4.02 13.36
N SER A 414 12.97 2.83 13.26
CA SER A 414 12.26 1.55 13.43
C SER A 414 11.53 1.48 14.77
N GLU A 415 12.19 1.80 15.89
CA GLU A 415 11.55 1.78 17.21
C GLU A 415 10.43 2.82 17.34
N LYS A 416 10.55 3.97 16.65
CA LYS A 416 9.47 4.98 16.61
C LYS A 416 8.27 4.50 15.80
N LEU A 417 8.49 3.83 14.67
CA LEU A 417 7.43 3.22 13.85
C LEU A 417 6.66 2.15 14.62
N LYS A 418 7.34 1.43 15.52
CA LYS A 418 6.70 0.44 16.41
C LYS A 418 5.71 1.05 17.41
N LEU A 419 5.68 2.35 17.63
CA LEU A 419 4.62 2.95 18.48
C LEU A 419 3.22 2.74 17.91
N SER A 420 3.08 2.65 16.59
CA SER A 420 1.79 2.42 15.92
C SER A 420 1.50 0.96 15.60
N LEU A 421 2.50 0.08 15.73
CA LEU A 421 2.35 -1.34 15.41
C LEU A 421 2.55 -2.24 16.63
N ASP A 422 3.43 -1.97 17.58
CA ASP A 422 3.82 -2.92 18.64
C ASP A 422 4.36 -4.28 18.11
N ASP A 423 5.05 -5.03 18.97
CA ASP A 423 5.70 -6.27 18.55
C ASP A 423 4.69 -7.40 18.28
N GLU A 424 3.56 -7.45 18.99
CA GLU A 424 2.52 -8.47 18.80
C GLU A 424 1.84 -8.32 17.44
N PHE A 425 1.54 -7.10 17.04
CA PHE A 425 0.96 -6.82 15.73
C PHE A 425 1.94 -7.15 14.62
N ILE A 426 3.24 -6.85 14.79
CA ILE A 426 4.28 -7.28 13.85
C ILE A 426 4.31 -8.80 13.72
N ASP A 427 4.18 -9.54 14.82
CA ASP A 427 4.06 -11.01 14.77
C ASP A 427 2.83 -11.46 13.98
N ILE A 428 1.68 -10.80 14.14
CA ILE A 428 0.47 -11.06 13.32
C ILE A 428 0.76 -10.83 11.84
N LEU A 429 1.40 -9.71 11.48
CA LEU A 429 1.79 -9.39 10.11
C LEU A 429 2.74 -10.45 9.52
N VAL A 430 3.74 -10.87 10.29
CA VAL A 430 4.72 -11.87 9.86
C VAL A 430 4.11 -13.26 9.73
N LYS A 431 3.16 -13.64 10.60
CA LYS A 431 2.57 -14.98 10.59
C LYS A 431 1.45 -15.12 9.55
N TYR A 432 0.51 -14.18 9.53
CA TYR A 432 -0.74 -14.27 8.77
C TYR A 432 -0.81 -13.35 7.55
N GLY A 433 0.11 -12.38 7.41
CA GLY A 433 0.20 -11.53 6.23
C GLY A 433 0.76 -12.30 5.03
N LYS A 434 0.02 -12.29 3.91
CA LYS A 434 0.49 -12.78 2.60
C LYS A 434 1.20 -11.67 1.83
N HIS A 435 0.44 -10.69 1.37
CA HIS A 435 0.94 -9.38 0.93
C HIS A 435 0.37 -8.30 1.85
N ILE A 436 1.17 -7.31 2.20
CA ILE A 436 0.76 -6.24 3.10
C ILE A 436 0.91 -4.89 2.39
N LYS A 437 -0.21 -4.25 2.12
CA LYS A 437 -0.23 -2.91 1.54
C LYS A 437 -0.29 -1.87 2.65
N PHE A 438 0.66 -0.95 2.69
CA PHE A 438 0.60 0.20 3.57
C PHE A 438 0.28 1.46 2.78
N ILE A 439 -0.80 2.13 3.13
CA ILE A 439 -1.13 3.47 2.67
C ILE A 439 -0.52 4.44 3.69
N THR A 440 0.67 4.96 3.40
CA THR A 440 1.46 5.76 4.33
C THR A 440 2.57 6.54 3.63
N ASP A 441 2.88 7.72 4.17
CA ASP A 441 4.09 8.46 3.81
C ASP A 441 5.31 8.00 4.61
N ALA A 442 5.12 7.28 5.73
CA ALA A 442 6.20 6.79 6.57
C ALA A 442 6.99 5.64 5.91
N PRO A 443 8.28 5.44 6.23
CA PRO A 443 9.08 4.35 5.69
C PRO A 443 8.81 3.04 6.45
N ILE A 444 7.57 2.55 6.41
CA ILE A 444 7.12 1.43 7.24
C ILE A 444 7.86 0.12 6.97
N GLU A 445 8.41 -0.04 5.76
CA GLU A 445 9.28 -1.15 5.38
C GLU A 445 10.55 -1.27 6.25
N TRP A 446 10.89 -0.21 6.99
CA TRP A 446 12.06 -0.12 7.87
C TRP A 446 11.83 -0.68 9.27
N VAL A 447 10.59 -0.93 9.68
CA VAL A 447 10.28 -1.59 10.96
C VAL A 447 11.07 -2.90 11.05
N LYS A 448 11.82 -3.10 12.12
CA LYS A 448 12.61 -4.31 12.31
C LYS A 448 11.83 -5.41 13.04
N TYR A 449 11.91 -6.62 12.50
CA TYR A 449 11.54 -7.86 13.16
C TYR A 449 12.79 -8.75 13.28
N LYS A 450 13.18 -9.11 14.51
CA LYS A 450 14.44 -9.84 14.79
C LYS A 450 15.65 -9.19 14.08
N ASP A 451 15.79 -7.88 14.29
CA ASP A 451 16.80 -7.01 13.68
C ASP A 451 16.80 -6.89 12.14
N THR A 452 15.87 -7.56 11.47
CA THR A 452 15.74 -7.54 10.00
C THR A 452 14.58 -6.62 9.58
N PRO A 453 14.78 -5.74 8.59
CA PRO A 453 13.70 -4.88 8.07
C PRO A 453 12.51 -5.69 7.54
N LEU A 454 11.29 -5.31 7.94
CA LEU A 454 10.05 -6.02 7.61
C LEU A 454 9.82 -6.10 6.10
N GLY A 455 10.23 -5.07 5.35
CA GLY A 455 10.15 -5.05 3.88
C GLY A 455 11.05 -6.05 3.15
N LEU A 456 11.93 -6.76 3.87
CA LEU A 456 12.71 -7.89 3.38
C LEU A 456 12.12 -9.24 3.83
N ILE A 457 11.33 -9.25 4.89
CA ILE A 457 10.67 -10.45 5.43
C ILE A 457 9.34 -10.67 4.74
N LYS A 458 8.53 -9.63 4.53
CA LYS A 458 7.22 -9.72 3.89
C LYS A 458 7.15 -8.94 2.61
N SER A 459 6.30 -9.42 1.70
CA SER A 459 5.89 -8.67 0.52
C SER A 459 5.09 -7.46 0.99
N ILE A 460 5.72 -6.29 0.91
CA ILE A 460 5.16 -5.00 1.30
C ILE A 460 5.17 -4.08 0.10
N SER A 461 4.03 -3.42 -0.16
CA SER A 461 3.95 -2.26 -1.03
C SER A 461 3.49 -1.04 -0.25
N ARG A 462 3.96 0.13 -0.67
CA ARG A 462 3.61 1.41 -0.05
C ARG A 462 2.86 2.30 -1.03
N MET A 463 1.70 2.82 -0.62
CA MET A 463 1.00 3.87 -1.33
C MET A 463 1.13 5.18 -0.54
N PRO A 464 1.81 6.21 -1.07
CA PRO A 464 1.88 7.52 -0.43
C PRO A 464 0.48 8.10 -0.19
N ILE A 465 0.30 8.80 0.93
CA ILE A 465 -0.94 9.52 1.23
C ILE A 465 -0.94 10.88 0.55
N ILE A 466 0.22 11.55 0.47
CA ILE A 466 0.35 12.89 -0.11
C ILE A 466 1.10 12.82 -1.45
N PRO A 467 0.56 13.39 -2.55
CA PRO A 467 -0.73 14.09 -2.63
C PRO A 467 -1.90 13.11 -2.71
N GLY A 468 -3.02 13.39 -2.04
CA GLY A 468 -4.13 12.44 -1.93
C GLY A 468 -4.91 12.26 -3.23
N ASN A 469 -4.78 13.14 -4.21
CA ASN A 469 -5.27 12.87 -5.57
C ASN A 469 -4.61 11.64 -6.19
N THR A 470 -3.31 11.40 -5.91
CA THR A 470 -2.63 10.17 -6.35
C THR A 470 -3.22 8.94 -5.67
N LEU A 471 -3.58 9.04 -4.39
CA LEU A 471 -4.25 7.96 -3.66
C LEU A 471 -5.64 7.67 -4.24
N VAL A 472 -6.43 8.69 -4.55
CA VAL A 472 -7.76 8.54 -5.19
C VAL A 472 -7.62 7.89 -6.56
N ASN A 473 -6.68 8.36 -7.39
CA ASN A 473 -6.41 7.78 -8.70
C ASN A 473 -5.95 6.32 -8.58
N SER A 474 -5.06 6.04 -7.62
CA SER A 474 -4.57 4.69 -7.36
C SER A 474 -5.66 3.77 -6.84
N ALA A 475 -6.59 4.27 -6.04
CA ALA A 475 -7.76 3.52 -5.57
C ALA A 475 -8.67 3.13 -6.74
N LYS A 476 -8.91 4.06 -7.67
CA LYS A 476 -9.63 3.81 -8.93
C LYS A 476 -8.94 2.74 -9.79
N HIS A 477 -7.61 2.81 -9.88
CA HIS A 477 -6.80 1.90 -10.68
C HIS A 477 -6.23 0.72 -9.89
N ASN A 478 -6.78 0.39 -8.71
CA ASN A 478 -6.34 -0.75 -7.90
C ASN A 478 -6.86 -2.09 -8.45
N LEU A 479 -6.87 -2.23 -9.77
CA LEU A 479 -7.33 -3.41 -10.50
C LEU A 479 -6.17 -4.36 -10.73
N LEU A 480 -6.49 -5.65 -10.85
CA LEU A 480 -5.52 -6.66 -11.25
C LEU A 480 -5.13 -6.43 -12.72
N THR A 481 -3.87 -6.10 -12.97
CA THR A 481 -3.31 -5.95 -14.32
C THR A 481 -2.69 -7.27 -14.75
N LYS A 482 -3.30 -7.90 -15.75
CA LYS A 482 -2.78 -9.11 -16.39
C LYS A 482 -2.05 -8.73 -17.68
N ILE A 483 -0.74 -8.91 -17.70
CA ILE A 483 0.11 -8.61 -18.85
C ILE A 483 0.49 -9.94 -19.51
N PRO A 484 0.11 -10.20 -20.76
CA PRO A 484 0.57 -11.38 -21.47
C PRO A 484 2.11 -11.45 -21.50
N LYS A 485 2.71 -12.58 -21.15
CA LYS A 485 4.19 -12.73 -21.12
C LYS A 485 4.85 -12.36 -22.46
N ALA A 486 4.14 -12.58 -23.57
CA ALA A 486 4.62 -12.28 -24.92
C ALA A 486 4.62 -10.78 -25.27
N THR A 487 3.83 -9.96 -24.58
CA THR A 487 3.69 -8.51 -24.87
C THR A 487 4.55 -7.64 -23.96
N VAL A 488 5.29 -8.24 -23.02
CA VAL A 488 6.21 -7.51 -22.17
C VAL A 488 7.23 -6.74 -23.01
N SER A 489 7.43 -5.47 -22.69
CA SER A 489 8.34 -4.58 -23.42
C SER A 489 9.07 -3.62 -22.48
N PHE A 490 10.23 -3.14 -22.91
CA PHE A 490 11.16 -2.38 -22.09
C PHE A 490 11.61 -1.11 -22.81
N LEU A 491 11.54 0.02 -22.10
CA LEU A 491 12.16 1.28 -22.48
C LEU A 491 13.24 1.61 -21.44
N ILE A 492 14.49 1.73 -21.89
CA ILE A 492 15.63 2.13 -21.08
C ILE A 492 16.13 3.47 -21.60
N ILE A 493 16.13 4.49 -20.73
CA ILE A 493 16.71 5.79 -21.03
C ILE A 493 17.94 5.99 -20.13
N ASN A 494 19.11 6.06 -20.77
CA ASN A 494 20.34 6.49 -20.13
C ASN A 494 20.46 8.02 -20.31
N ALA A 495 20.28 8.74 -19.21
CA ALA A 495 20.26 10.20 -19.19
C ALA A 495 21.61 10.82 -18.79
N LEU A 496 22.64 9.99 -18.62
CA LEU A 496 23.97 10.43 -18.18
C LEU A 496 24.79 11.01 -19.33
N ASN A 497 25.64 11.98 -19.02
CA ASN A 497 26.65 12.46 -19.96
C ASN A 497 27.73 11.38 -20.20
N PRO A 498 28.35 11.28 -21.41
CA PRO A 498 29.34 10.24 -21.71
C PRO A 498 30.61 10.28 -20.85
N ASN A 499 30.89 11.42 -20.22
CA ASN A 499 32.01 11.62 -19.30
C ASN A 499 31.67 11.17 -17.85
N ASP A 500 30.41 10.87 -17.56
CA ASP A 500 29.99 10.32 -16.28
C ASP A 500 30.52 8.89 -16.12
N THR A 501 31.07 8.57 -14.96
CA THR A 501 31.65 7.24 -14.69
C THR A 501 30.61 6.13 -14.71
N LEU A 502 29.34 6.44 -14.46
CA LEU A 502 28.22 5.50 -14.44
C LEU A 502 27.57 5.32 -15.82
N TYR A 503 27.91 6.15 -16.82
CA TYR A 503 27.30 6.10 -18.16
C TYR A 503 27.41 4.69 -18.80
N LYS A 504 28.55 4.01 -18.60
CA LYS A 504 28.78 2.66 -19.10
C LYS A 504 27.83 1.62 -18.49
N ASN A 505 27.40 1.81 -17.25
CA ASN A 505 26.47 0.90 -16.59
C ASN A 505 25.08 0.97 -17.23
N GLY A 506 24.61 2.18 -17.57
CA GLY A 506 23.34 2.36 -18.29
C GLY A 506 23.35 1.66 -19.65
N LYS A 507 24.45 1.79 -20.41
CA LYS A 507 24.63 1.07 -21.67
C LYS A 507 24.66 -0.45 -21.47
N LYS A 508 25.44 -0.93 -20.50
CA LYS A 508 25.55 -2.36 -20.18
C LYS A 508 24.20 -2.95 -19.78
N LEU A 509 23.37 -2.20 -19.06
CA LEU A 509 22.02 -2.61 -18.68
C LEU A 509 21.15 -2.85 -19.92
N GLY A 510 21.15 -1.91 -20.87
CA GLY A 510 20.43 -2.08 -22.14
C GLY A 510 20.87 -3.30 -22.95
N GLU A 511 22.18 -3.59 -22.98
CA GLU A 511 22.74 -4.79 -23.63
C GLU A 511 22.29 -6.08 -22.93
N LEU A 512 22.37 -6.13 -21.60
CA LEU A 512 21.96 -7.29 -20.80
C LEU A 512 20.46 -7.57 -20.94
N LEU A 513 19.61 -6.55 -20.91
CA LEU A 513 18.16 -6.74 -21.08
C LEU A 513 17.83 -7.29 -22.47
N LYS A 514 18.54 -6.87 -23.53
CA LYS A 514 18.39 -7.45 -24.87
C LYS A 514 18.78 -8.92 -24.90
N GLU A 515 19.84 -9.29 -24.17
CA GLU A 515 20.27 -10.69 -24.03
C GLU A 515 19.28 -11.54 -23.21
N TYR A 516 18.73 -10.97 -22.14
CA TYR A 516 17.77 -11.65 -21.27
C TYR A 516 16.42 -11.87 -21.96
N PHE A 517 16.02 -10.94 -22.83
CA PHE A 517 14.70 -10.94 -23.47
C PHE A 517 14.80 -10.81 -25.01
N PRO A 518 15.45 -11.77 -25.70
CA PRO A 518 15.72 -11.66 -27.15
C PRO A 518 14.46 -11.74 -28.02
N LYS A 519 13.33 -12.15 -27.44
CA LYS A 519 12.02 -12.25 -28.12
C LYS A 519 11.08 -11.08 -27.79
N HIS A 520 11.53 -10.13 -26.98
CA HIS A 520 10.73 -9.00 -26.51
C HIS A 520 11.27 -7.69 -27.09
N CYS A 521 10.43 -6.66 -27.10
CA CYS A 521 10.86 -5.32 -27.51
C CYS A 521 11.68 -4.68 -26.38
N VAL A 522 12.97 -4.47 -26.61
CA VAL A 522 13.91 -3.83 -25.68
C VAL A 522 14.52 -2.60 -26.35
N ASN A 523 13.98 -1.43 -26.05
CA ASN A 523 14.42 -0.16 -26.62
C ASN A 523 15.36 0.55 -25.65
N TYR A 524 16.55 0.91 -26.12
CA TYR A 524 17.55 1.65 -25.36
C TYR A 524 17.86 2.97 -26.07
N TYR A 525 17.80 4.07 -25.33
CA TYR A 525 18.11 5.40 -25.81
C TYR A 525 19.08 6.12 -24.88
N GLU A 526 19.94 6.93 -25.48
CA GLU A 526 20.80 7.88 -24.77
C GLU A 526 20.27 9.28 -25.04
N VAL A 527 19.84 9.95 -23.98
CA VAL A 527 19.11 11.22 -24.09
C VAL A 527 19.78 12.27 -23.23
N LYS A 528 20.00 13.47 -23.79
CA LYS A 528 20.78 14.55 -23.16
C LYS A 528 20.09 15.91 -23.11
N ASN A 529 18.82 15.96 -23.49
CA ASN A 529 18.00 17.15 -23.37
C ASN A 529 16.54 16.79 -23.09
N LYS A 530 15.81 17.74 -22.51
CA LYS A 530 14.42 17.58 -22.08
C LYS A 530 13.46 17.23 -23.21
N THR A 531 13.60 17.87 -24.37
CA THR A 531 12.70 17.67 -25.51
C THR A 531 12.79 16.25 -26.05
N ASP A 532 14.00 15.73 -26.24
CA ASP A 532 14.22 14.35 -26.68
C ASP A 532 13.76 13.34 -25.63
N PHE A 533 13.86 13.66 -24.34
CA PHE A 533 13.34 12.82 -23.26
C PHE A 533 11.82 12.66 -23.35
N ILE A 534 11.10 13.78 -23.42
CA ILE A 534 9.65 13.81 -23.55
C ILE A 534 9.21 13.08 -24.84
N ARG A 535 9.89 13.34 -25.96
CA ARG A 535 9.61 12.66 -27.24
C ARG A 535 9.79 11.15 -27.11
N THR A 536 10.94 10.72 -26.58
CA THR A 536 11.28 9.29 -26.45
C THR A 536 10.26 8.56 -25.58
N MET A 537 9.88 9.13 -24.43
CA MET A 537 8.85 8.56 -23.55
C MET A 537 7.51 8.39 -24.27
N ASN A 538 7.03 9.43 -24.95
CA ASN A 538 5.72 9.44 -25.59
C ASN A 538 5.65 8.55 -26.85
N GLU A 539 6.75 8.41 -27.59
CA GLU A 539 6.83 7.61 -28.82
C GLU A 539 7.10 6.12 -28.54
N ASN A 540 7.49 5.74 -27.31
CA ASN A 540 7.84 4.37 -26.96
C ASN A 540 6.99 3.82 -25.78
N PRO A 541 5.70 3.52 -26.00
CA PRO A 541 4.88 2.82 -25.01
C PRO A 541 5.54 1.50 -24.60
N SER A 542 5.67 1.27 -23.29
CA SER A 542 6.37 0.10 -22.75
C SER A 542 5.71 -0.45 -21.49
N THR A 543 5.95 -1.72 -21.21
CA THR A 543 5.56 -2.31 -19.92
C THR A 543 6.44 -1.77 -18.79
N PHE A 544 7.75 -1.78 -19.02
CA PHE A 544 8.77 -1.31 -18.10
C PHE A 544 9.47 -0.08 -18.66
N PHE A 545 9.46 1.00 -17.89
CA PHE A 545 10.36 2.13 -18.09
C PHE A 545 11.47 2.10 -17.04
N ILE A 546 12.71 2.27 -17.49
CA ILE A 546 13.90 2.34 -16.66
C ILE A 546 14.60 3.66 -16.96
N TYR A 547 14.56 4.55 -15.98
CA TYR A 547 15.39 5.75 -15.96
C TYR A 547 16.73 5.41 -15.31
N TYR A 548 17.83 5.65 -16.01
CA TYR A 548 19.18 5.50 -15.47
C TYR A 548 19.91 6.84 -15.59
N GLY A 549 20.12 7.51 -14.47
CA GLY A 549 20.62 8.89 -14.45
C GLY A 549 20.72 9.48 -13.05
N HIS A 550 20.99 10.78 -12.97
CA HIS A 550 20.93 11.50 -11.69
C HIS A 550 19.52 11.98 -11.38
N GLY A 551 19.23 12.09 -10.09
CA GLY A 551 18.00 12.64 -9.54
C GLY A 551 18.35 13.54 -8.36
N SER A 552 17.50 14.52 -8.07
CA SER A 552 17.71 15.40 -6.93
C SER A 552 16.40 15.89 -6.32
N MET A 553 16.46 16.20 -5.02
CA MET A 553 15.46 17.00 -4.31
C MET A 553 16.21 18.21 -3.75
N PRO A 554 16.09 19.40 -4.38
CA PRO A 554 16.77 20.60 -3.91
C PRO A 554 16.40 20.97 -2.47
N GLU A 555 17.36 21.48 -1.71
CA GLU A 555 17.08 22.01 -0.36
C GLU A 555 16.36 23.37 -0.47
N VAL A 556 15.48 23.67 0.50
CA VAL A 556 14.84 25.00 0.58
C VAL A 556 15.93 26.05 0.78
N SER A 557 15.96 27.04 -0.10
CA SER A 557 16.82 28.22 0.04
C SER A 557 16.04 29.49 -0.26
N ARG A 558 16.61 30.67 0.05
CA ARG A 558 15.98 31.96 -0.30
C ARG A 558 15.72 32.11 -1.81
N ASN A 559 16.51 31.44 -2.65
CA ASN A 559 16.43 31.52 -4.11
C ASN A 559 15.72 30.31 -4.75
N GLN A 560 15.43 29.27 -3.95
CA GLN A 560 14.67 28.08 -4.35
C GLN A 560 13.68 27.77 -3.21
N PRO A 561 12.55 28.50 -3.14
CA PRO A 561 11.57 28.32 -2.08
C PRO A 561 10.82 26.98 -2.18
N ASP A 562 10.79 26.39 -3.38
CA ASP A 562 10.02 25.19 -3.70
C ASP A 562 10.93 23.95 -3.74
N GLN A 563 10.62 22.96 -2.89
CA GLN A 563 11.22 21.63 -2.99
C GLN A 563 10.46 20.81 -4.03
N ILE A 564 10.98 20.77 -5.24
CA ILE A 564 10.42 19.98 -6.34
C ILE A 564 11.47 18.97 -6.79
N GLY A 565 11.11 17.70 -6.81
CA GLY A 565 11.97 16.64 -7.29
C GLY A 565 12.30 16.81 -8.78
N LYS A 566 13.53 16.46 -9.16
CA LYS A 566 14.05 16.63 -10.52
C LYS A 566 14.76 15.38 -11.02
N LEU A 567 14.66 15.16 -12.34
CA LEU A 567 15.51 14.24 -13.10
C LEU A 567 16.49 15.04 -13.96
N HIS A 568 17.75 14.61 -14.00
CA HIS A 568 18.83 15.25 -14.77
C HIS A 568 19.01 14.57 -16.12
N ILE A 569 18.80 15.31 -17.21
CA ILE A 569 18.85 14.81 -18.59
C ILE A 569 20.06 15.43 -19.30
N GLY A 570 21.22 14.79 -19.21
CA GLY A 570 22.49 15.42 -19.61
C GLY A 570 22.75 16.65 -18.76
N ASP A 571 22.75 17.82 -19.39
CA ASP A 571 22.92 19.11 -18.72
C ASP A 571 21.57 19.83 -18.43
N ASP A 572 20.44 19.27 -18.88
CA ASP A 572 19.09 19.77 -18.60
C ASP A 572 18.53 19.16 -17.30
N GLU A 573 17.55 19.82 -16.69
CA GLU A 573 16.73 19.28 -15.60
C GLU A 573 15.26 19.29 -15.99
N ILE A 574 14.52 18.23 -15.67
CA ILE A 574 13.06 18.19 -15.79
C ILE A 574 12.42 17.94 -14.42
N ASP A 575 11.48 18.78 -14.05
CA ASP A 575 10.77 18.66 -12.77
C ASP A 575 9.44 17.89 -12.89
N MET A 576 8.84 17.60 -11.74
CA MET A 576 7.56 16.91 -11.64
C MET A 576 6.41 17.58 -12.41
N ILE A 577 6.32 18.92 -12.37
CA ILE A 577 5.21 19.68 -12.98
C ILE A 577 5.35 19.65 -14.51
N GLU A 578 6.58 19.79 -15.01
CA GLU A 578 6.86 19.68 -16.43
C GLU A 578 6.56 18.27 -16.96
N LEU A 579 6.91 17.23 -16.20
CA LEU A 579 6.59 15.85 -16.57
C LEU A 579 5.07 15.61 -16.61
N GLU A 580 4.32 16.07 -15.60
CA GLU A 580 2.86 15.93 -15.54
C GLU A 580 2.16 16.55 -16.76
N ASN A 581 2.65 17.70 -17.22
CA ASN A 581 2.06 18.42 -18.35
C ASN A 581 2.43 17.85 -19.73
N ASN A 582 3.52 17.09 -19.84
CA ASN A 582 4.10 16.70 -21.14
C ASN A 582 4.10 15.20 -21.41
N ILE A 583 4.02 14.35 -20.38
CA ILE A 583 3.97 12.90 -20.55
C ILE A 583 2.52 12.46 -20.81
N LYS A 584 2.31 11.78 -21.94
CA LYS A 584 1.00 11.31 -22.42
C LYS A 584 0.85 9.80 -22.31
N VAL A 585 1.96 9.07 -22.35
CA VAL A 585 2.01 7.61 -22.28
C VAL A 585 2.77 7.23 -21.03
N VAL A 586 2.18 6.34 -20.24
CA VAL A 586 2.70 6.00 -18.92
C VAL A 586 2.85 4.48 -18.85
N PRO A 587 4.05 3.98 -18.48
CA PRO A 587 4.32 2.55 -18.38
C PRO A 587 3.58 1.95 -17.17
N ALA A 588 3.35 0.64 -17.18
CA ALA A 588 2.79 -0.06 -16.03
C ALA A 588 3.76 -0.05 -14.84
N VAL A 589 5.06 -0.17 -15.13
CA VAL A 589 6.15 -0.21 -14.15
C VAL A 589 7.20 0.84 -14.49
N THR A 590 7.54 1.68 -13.52
CA THR A 590 8.64 2.64 -13.60
C THR A 590 9.74 2.29 -12.60
N ILE A 591 10.99 2.23 -13.05
CA ILE A 591 12.17 2.03 -12.20
C ILE A 591 13.06 3.27 -12.33
N LEU A 592 13.25 3.97 -11.20
CA LEU A 592 14.09 5.15 -11.12
C LEU A 592 15.46 4.77 -10.55
N GLY A 593 16.40 4.44 -11.43
CA GLY A 593 17.82 4.23 -11.09
C GLY A 593 18.54 5.55 -10.88
N ALA A 594 18.07 6.33 -9.89
CA ALA A 594 18.52 7.69 -9.62
C ALA A 594 18.29 8.08 -8.16
N CYS A 595 19.16 8.94 -7.63
CA CYS A 595 19.15 9.42 -6.24
C CYS A 595 17.89 10.24 -5.88
N GLN A 596 17.48 10.18 -4.61
CA GLN A 596 16.49 11.09 -3.99
C GLN A 596 15.15 11.23 -4.75
N THR A 597 14.69 10.17 -5.40
CA THR A 597 13.43 10.18 -6.16
C THR A 597 12.17 10.02 -5.32
N GLN A 598 12.29 9.67 -4.03
CA GLN A 598 11.22 9.63 -3.04
C GLN A 598 11.73 10.01 -1.63
N VAL A 599 12.01 11.29 -1.40
CA VAL A 599 12.53 11.80 -0.12
C VAL A 599 11.40 11.90 0.93
N LEU A 600 11.68 11.48 2.15
CA LEU A 600 10.72 11.50 3.27
C LEU A 600 10.49 12.90 3.83
N ASP A 601 11.58 13.62 4.14
CA ASP A 601 11.56 14.92 4.81
C ASP A 601 11.55 16.10 3.83
N ALA A 602 10.75 15.98 2.78
CA ALA A 602 10.62 16.99 1.75
C ALA A 602 9.15 17.27 1.43
N HIS A 603 8.90 18.31 0.62
CA HIS A 603 7.60 18.53 0.03
C HIS A 603 7.14 17.31 -0.80
N TYR A 604 5.83 17.14 -0.99
CA TYR A 604 5.25 15.94 -1.60
C TYR A 604 5.53 15.77 -3.09
N LEU A 605 6.18 16.75 -3.73
CA LEU A 605 6.48 16.78 -5.17
C LEU A 605 7.70 15.91 -5.50
N ASN A 606 7.64 14.64 -5.12
CA ASN A 606 8.62 13.62 -5.44
C ASN A 606 8.39 13.06 -6.85
N ILE A 607 9.46 12.72 -7.57
CA ILE A 607 9.36 12.06 -8.88
C ILE A 607 8.64 10.70 -8.78
N GLY A 608 8.84 9.96 -7.68
CA GLY A 608 8.13 8.71 -7.43
C GLY A 608 6.60 8.89 -7.36
N ASN A 609 6.15 9.88 -6.60
CA ASN A 609 4.73 10.26 -6.52
C ASN A 609 4.16 10.67 -7.87
N MET A 610 4.93 11.41 -8.67
CA MET A 610 4.50 11.84 -10.00
C MET A 610 4.22 10.67 -10.94
N PHE A 611 5.11 9.67 -11.02
CA PHE A 611 4.87 8.52 -11.90
C PHE A 611 3.63 7.72 -11.49
N LEU A 612 3.33 7.63 -10.19
CA LEU A 612 2.06 7.08 -9.70
C LEU A 612 0.87 7.94 -10.15
N GLY A 613 0.96 9.27 -9.98
CA GLY A 613 -0.08 10.22 -10.38
C GLY A 613 -0.40 10.16 -11.87
N LEU A 614 0.64 9.99 -12.70
CA LEU A 614 0.54 9.80 -14.14
C LEU A 614 -0.10 8.46 -14.53
N GLY A 615 -0.08 7.45 -13.65
CA GLY A 615 -0.75 6.16 -13.86
C GLY A 615 0.16 4.94 -13.85
N SER A 616 1.45 5.07 -13.50
CA SER A 616 2.27 3.88 -13.22
C SER A 616 1.67 3.12 -12.04
N GLN A 617 1.48 1.81 -12.21
CA GLN A 617 0.94 0.97 -11.14
C GLN A 617 2.01 0.58 -10.14
N SER A 618 3.29 0.54 -10.54
CA SER A 618 4.43 0.28 -9.67
C SER A 618 5.57 1.23 -9.97
N VAL A 619 6.15 1.82 -8.93
CA VAL A 619 7.34 2.68 -9.03
C VAL A 619 8.39 2.23 -8.04
N LEU A 620 9.61 1.94 -8.50
CA LEU A 620 10.77 1.74 -7.64
C LEU A 620 11.56 3.05 -7.56
N ALA A 621 11.70 3.60 -6.37
CA ALA A 621 12.33 4.90 -6.11
C ALA A 621 13.32 4.81 -4.94
N THR A 622 14.03 5.91 -4.63
CA THR A 622 15.09 5.95 -3.62
C THR A 622 14.89 7.07 -2.60
N TYR A 623 15.10 6.78 -1.30
CA TYR A 623 15.07 7.79 -0.24
C TYR A 623 16.30 8.70 -0.22
N PHE A 624 17.48 8.09 -0.38
CA PHE A 624 18.80 8.71 -0.22
C PHE A 624 19.56 8.70 -1.54
N PRO A 625 20.74 9.33 -1.62
CA PRO A 625 21.72 8.97 -2.65
C PRO A 625 22.05 7.48 -2.59
N VAL A 626 22.28 6.89 -3.74
CA VAL A 626 22.55 5.46 -3.92
C VAL A 626 23.90 5.26 -4.61
N ASP A 627 24.56 4.13 -4.33
CA ASP A 627 25.73 3.74 -5.11
C ASP A 627 25.32 3.31 -6.52
N GLY A 628 26.00 3.85 -7.54
CA GLY A 628 25.65 3.61 -8.94
C GLY A 628 25.92 2.18 -9.41
N PHE A 629 26.93 1.50 -8.85
CA PHE A 629 27.22 0.10 -9.20
C PHE A 629 26.24 -0.85 -8.51
N TYR A 630 25.91 -0.60 -7.24
CA TYR A 630 24.87 -1.31 -6.52
C TYR A 630 23.52 -1.14 -7.22
N THR A 631 23.15 0.08 -7.61
CA THR A 631 21.90 0.37 -8.34
C THR A 631 21.81 -0.44 -9.63
N PHE A 632 22.87 -0.45 -10.44
CA PHE A 632 22.96 -1.30 -11.63
C PHE A 632 22.75 -2.78 -11.30
N SER A 633 23.46 -3.29 -10.30
CA SER A 633 23.42 -4.70 -9.88
C SER A 633 22.04 -5.12 -9.34
N LEU A 634 21.36 -4.23 -8.61
CA LEU A 634 20.00 -4.47 -8.12
C LEU A 634 19.00 -4.52 -9.28
N ILE A 635 19.05 -3.54 -10.20
CA ILE A 635 18.16 -3.51 -11.36
C ILE A 635 18.39 -4.73 -12.26
N GLU A 636 19.64 -5.09 -12.54
CA GLU A 636 19.99 -6.33 -13.26
C GLU A 636 19.37 -7.55 -12.57
N SER A 637 19.54 -7.68 -11.25
CA SER A 637 19.03 -8.82 -10.48
C SER A 637 17.51 -8.93 -10.55
N ILE A 638 16.78 -7.80 -10.48
CA ILE A 638 15.33 -7.75 -10.69
C ILE A 638 14.96 -8.35 -12.06
N PHE A 639 15.63 -7.93 -13.13
CA PHE A 639 15.34 -8.42 -14.47
C PHE A 639 15.80 -9.85 -14.72
N ARG A 640 16.84 -10.33 -14.03
CA ARG A 640 17.23 -11.75 -14.02
C ARG A 640 16.16 -12.61 -13.38
N HIS A 641 15.57 -12.18 -12.26
CA HIS A 641 14.43 -12.86 -11.65
C HIS A 641 13.18 -12.81 -12.55
N LEU A 642 12.93 -11.68 -13.23
CA LEU A 642 11.85 -11.59 -14.22
C LEU A 642 12.06 -12.55 -15.40
N LYS A 643 13.28 -12.64 -15.95
CA LYS A 643 13.63 -13.60 -17.01
C LYS A 643 13.28 -15.03 -16.61
N ASN A 644 13.67 -15.43 -15.40
CA ASN A 644 13.35 -16.76 -14.88
C ASN A 644 11.84 -16.94 -14.74
N PHE A 645 11.11 -15.93 -14.27
CA PHE A 645 9.65 -15.99 -14.16
C PHE A 645 8.94 -16.12 -15.52
N LEU A 646 9.32 -15.30 -16.51
CA LEU A 646 8.75 -15.36 -17.85
C LEU A 646 9.09 -16.68 -18.56
N SER A 647 10.23 -17.29 -18.24
CA SER A 647 10.68 -18.58 -18.77
C SER A 647 10.15 -19.79 -17.99
N ASN A 648 9.26 -19.58 -17.01
CA ASN A 648 8.73 -20.62 -16.12
C ASN A 648 9.81 -21.41 -15.33
N GLN A 649 10.93 -20.75 -15.05
CA GLN A 649 12.05 -21.25 -14.24
C GLN A 649 12.12 -20.62 -12.85
N ALA A 650 11.21 -19.68 -12.55
CA ALA A 650 11.10 -19.11 -11.21
C ALA A 650 10.47 -20.11 -10.23
N PRO A 651 10.85 -20.09 -8.94
CA PRO A 651 10.17 -20.85 -7.90
C PRO A 651 8.68 -20.52 -7.80
N GLU A 652 7.86 -21.48 -7.39
CA GLU A 652 6.39 -21.35 -7.27
C GLU A 652 5.92 -20.24 -6.33
N TYR A 653 6.77 -19.82 -5.39
CA TYR A 653 6.45 -18.73 -4.47
C TYR A 653 6.48 -17.35 -5.12
N ILE A 654 7.18 -17.19 -6.24
CA ILE A 654 7.20 -15.94 -7.02
C ILE A 654 5.96 -15.97 -7.91
N LYS A 655 4.99 -15.08 -7.68
CA LYS A 655 3.68 -15.11 -8.36
C LYS A 655 3.33 -13.82 -9.08
N ASN A 656 3.93 -12.69 -8.69
CA ASN A 656 3.63 -11.37 -9.22
C ASN A 656 4.89 -10.49 -9.24
N TRP A 657 4.74 -9.24 -9.72
CA TRP A 657 5.84 -8.28 -9.79
C TRP A 657 6.43 -7.90 -8.43
N SER A 658 5.62 -7.83 -7.36
CA SER A 658 6.11 -7.56 -6.00
C SER A 658 7.07 -8.65 -5.50
N ASP A 659 6.77 -9.92 -5.79
CA ASP A 659 7.63 -11.04 -5.38
C ASP A 659 8.99 -11.02 -6.10
N ILE A 660 9.01 -10.58 -7.37
CA ILE A 660 10.25 -10.44 -8.17
C ILE A 660 11.15 -9.37 -7.55
N ILE A 661 10.61 -8.18 -7.22
CA ILE A 661 11.35 -7.11 -6.55
C ILE A 661 11.87 -7.60 -5.18
N LEU A 662 10.99 -8.22 -4.38
CA LEU A 662 11.35 -8.70 -3.05
C LEU A 662 12.48 -9.71 -3.09
N GLN A 663 12.43 -10.67 -4.02
CA GLN A 663 13.48 -11.68 -4.16
C GLN A 663 14.85 -11.07 -4.52
N ALA A 664 14.86 -10.08 -5.42
CA ALA A 664 16.10 -9.37 -5.76
C ALA A 664 16.66 -8.65 -4.52
N ARG A 665 15.82 -7.93 -3.77
CA ARG A 665 16.22 -7.21 -2.54
C ARG A 665 16.74 -8.15 -1.45
N ARG A 666 16.09 -9.30 -1.23
CA ARG A 666 16.56 -10.33 -0.28
C ARG A 666 17.93 -10.86 -0.66
N THR A 667 18.14 -11.13 -1.94
CA THR A 667 19.42 -11.64 -2.45
C THR A 667 20.53 -10.65 -2.15
N HIS A 668 20.30 -9.37 -2.48
CA HIS A 668 21.25 -8.28 -2.21
C HIS A 668 21.50 -8.06 -0.71
N TYR A 669 20.45 -8.00 0.12
CA TYR A 669 20.59 -7.84 1.57
C TYR A 669 21.46 -8.92 2.21
N ILE A 670 21.32 -10.17 1.76
CA ILE A 670 22.09 -11.30 2.29
C ILE A 670 23.59 -11.16 1.96
N ILE A 671 23.94 -10.62 0.79
CA ILE A 671 25.33 -10.51 0.31
C ILE A 671 25.99 -9.15 0.58
N GLU A 672 25.22 -8.14 1.02
CA GLU A 672 25.75 -6.80 1.39
C GLU A 672 27.00 -6.85 2.29
N PRO A 673 27.09 -7.72 3.32
CA PRO A 673 28.28 -7.76 4.17
C PRO A 673 29.58 -8.23 3.48
N VAL A 674 29.52 -8.89 2.31
CA VAL A 674 30.70 -9.49 1.65
C VAL A 674 31.80 -8.45 1.41
N ASN A 675 31.47 -7.36 0.71
CA ASN A 675 32.45 -6.32 0.38
C ASN A 675 32.93 -5.59 1.64
N THR A 676 32.02 -5.28 2.56
CA THR A 676 32.37 -4.65 3.84
C THR A 676 33.37 -5.50 4.63
N ILE A 677 33.19 -6.81 4.67
CA ILE A 677 34.09 -7.74 5.37
C ILE A 677 35.47 -7.73 4.70
N ILE A 678 35.53 -7.90 3.38
CA ILE A 678 36.80 -7.95 2.64
C ILE A 678 37.58 -6.64 2.84
N GLU A 679 36.95 -5.50 2.60
CA GLU A 679 37.58 -4.18 2.77
C GLU A 679 38.01 -3.92 4.22
N TYR A 680 37.22 -4.35 5.20
CA TYR A 680 37.56 -4.17 6.61
C TYR A 680 38.75 -5.02 7.05
N LEU A 681 38.82 -6.27 6.61
CA LEU A 681 39.95 -7.16 6.86
C LEU A 681 41.24 -6.58 6.26
N ASP A 682 41.18 -6.14 5.00
CA ASP A 682 42.30 -5.48 4.31
C ASP A 682 42.76 -4.22 5.06
N LYS A 683 41.82 -3.37 5.47
CA LYS A 683 42.10 -2.15 6.24
C LYS A 683 42.76 -2.43 7.60
N LYS A 684 42.49 -3.59 8.19
CA LYS A 684 43.08 -4.03 9.46
C LYS A 684 44.37 -4.83 9.30
N GLY A 685 44.81 -5.05 8.05
CA GLY A 685 46.03 -5.79 7.74
C GLY A 685 45.91 -7.29 8.02
N ASP A 686 44.69 -7.83 8.08
CA ASP A 686 44.46 -9.26 8.18
C ASP A 686 44.86 -9.93 6.86
N LYS A 687 45.67 -10.99 6.93
CA LYS A 687 46.22 -11.68 5.73
C LYS A 687 45.34 -12.81 5.23
N THR A 688 44.19 -13.03 5.86
CA THR A 688 43.23 -14.06 5.48
C THR A 688 42.69 -13.75 4.10
N ARG A 689 42.88 -14.69 3.17
CA ARG A 689 42.26 -14.61 1.84
C ARG A 689 40.83 -15.11 1.93
N VAL A 690 39.90 -14.25 1.57
CA VAL A 690 38.47 -14.57 1.48
C VAL A 690 38.06 -14.44 0.02
N ASP A 691 37.63 -15.54 -0.58
CA ASP A 691 37.03 -15.53 -1.90
C ASP A 691 35.58 -15.04 -1.81
N SER A 692 35.26 -13.95 -2.51
CA SER A 692 33.95 -13.28 -2.40
C SER A 692 32.82 -14.15 -2.94
N GLU A 693 33.07 -14.94 -3.99
CA GLU A 693 32.09 -15.82 -4.60
C GLU A 693 31.76 -16.99 -3.67
N SER A 694 32.78 -17.69 -3.16
CA SER A 694 32.63 -18.76 -2.18
C SER A 694 31.90 -18.30 -0.92
N LEU A 695 32.24 -17.12 -0.39
CA LEU A 695 31.54 -16.56 0.77
C LEU A 695 30.07 -16.29 0.46
N SER A 696 29.78 -15.66 -0.68
CA SER A 696 28.40 -15.36 -1.11
C SER A 696 27.57 -16.63 -1.26
N GLN A 697 28.13 -17.65 -1.91
CA GLN A 697 27.47 -18.94 -2.13
C GLN A 697 27.20 -19.67 -0.81
N TYR A 698 28.18 -19.71 0.11
CA TYR A 698 28.02 -20.32 1.41
C TYR A 698 26.92 -19.64 2.23
N VAL A 699 26.95 -18.31 2.31
CA VAL A 699 25.99 -17.54 3.12
C VAL A 699 24.57 -17.73 2.58
N MET A 700 24.39 -17.65 1.25
CA MET A 700 23.09 -17.88 0.64
C MET A 700 22.55 -19.28 0.97
N LYS A 701 23.40 -20.30 0.81
CA LYS A 701 23.05 -21.69 1.12
C LYS A 701 22.68 -21.86 2.59
N TYR A 702 23.51 -21.36 3.51
CA TYR A 702 23.29 -21.46 4.94
C TYR A 702 21.97 -20.79 5.36
N CYS A 703 21.67 -19.60 4.83
CA CYS A 703 20.43 -18.88 5.12
C CYS A 703 19.18 -19.66 4.71
N ILE A 704 19.21 -20.30 3.54
CA ILE A 704 18.10 -21.13 3.04
C ILE A 704 17.96 -22.40 3.89
N GLU A 705 19.06 -23.15 4.07
CA GLU A 705 19.05 -24.43 4.81
C GLU A 705 18.66 -24.23 6.28
N SER A 706 19.12 -23.16 6.93
CA SER A 706 18.77 -22.86 8.33
C SER A 706 17.30 -22.49 8.54
N SER A 707 16.59 -22.15 7.46
CA SER A 707 15.18 -21.77 7.48
C SER A 707 14.25 -22.96 7.18
N CYS A 708 14.80 -24.12 6.81
CA CYS A 708 14.04 -25.32 6.47
C CYS A 708 13.74 -26.17 7.72
N ASN A 709 12.47 -26.26 8.11
CA ASN A 709 11.96 -27.32 9.01
C ASN A 709 10.99 -28.22 8.26
N ALA A 710 10.84 -29.47 8.69
CA ALA A 710 10.01 -30.50 8.01
C ALA A 710 8.54 -30.08 7.77
N ASN A 711 8.01 -29.12 8.54
CA ASN A 711 6.62 -28.66 8.46
C ASN A 711 6.47 -27.20 7.98
N THR A 712 7.55 -26.54 7.57
CA THR A 712 7.53 -25.12 7.18
C THR A 712 7.31 -24.98 5.68
N SER A 713 6.34 -24.16 5.27
CA SER A 713 6.13 -23.85 3.85
C SER A 713 7.37 -23.18 3.24
N TYR A 714 7.69 -23.48 1.98
CA TYR A 714 8.87 -22.90 1.32
C TYR A 714 8.80 -21.35 1.23
N ILE A 715 7.60 -20.77 1.19
CA ILE A 715 7.41 -19.32 1.31
C ILE A 715 7.99 -18.81 2.62
N SER A 716 7.62 -19.46 3.74
CA SER A 716 8.11 -19.13 5.07
C SER A 716 9.63 -19.31 5.20
N VAL A 717 10.22 -20.29 4.51
CA VAL A 717 11.68 -20.49 4.44
C VAL A 717 12.37 -19.23 3.91
N MET A 718 11.87 -18.69 2.78
CA MET A 718 12.46 -17.48 2.16
C MET A 718 12.20 -16.20 2.96
N GLU A 719 11.11 -16.14 3.74
CA GLU A 719 10.86 -15.05 4.69
C GLU A 719 11.84 -15.09 5.86
N GLN A 720 12.20 -16.29 6.34
CA GLN A 720 13.13 -16.49 7.46
C GLN A 720 14.60 -16.39 7.05
N SER A 721 14.96 -16.68 5.80
CA SER A 721 16.36 -16.76 5.35
C SER A 721 17.14 -15.47 5.58
N VAL A 722 16.49 -14.31 5.44
CA VAL A 722 17.13 -13.01 5.68
C VAL A 722 17.51 -12.79 7.14
N ILE A 723 16.79 -13.40 8.08
CA ILE A 723 17.05 -13.28 9.53
C ILE A 723 18.36 -13.99 9.91
N TYR A 724 18.74 -15.03 9.17
CA TYR A 724 19.96 -15.80 9.44
C TYR A 724 21.24 -15.19 8.85
N ARG A 725 21.15 -14.04 8.15
CA ARG A 725 22.29 -13.41 7.46
C ARG A 725 23.52 -13.30 8.35
N ASP A 726 23.43 -12.58 9.46
CA ASP A 726 24.60 -12.30 10.31
C ASP A 726 25.19 -13.59 10.92
N LYS A 727 24.32 -14.55 11.27
CA LYS A 727 24.73 -15.87 11.76
C LYS A 727 25.50 -16.66 10.69
N ALA A 728 25.07 -16.59 9.43
CA ALA A 728 25.72 -17.27 8.32
C ALA A 728 27.19 -16.83 8.15
N TYR A 729 27.45 -15.52 8.23
CA TYR A 729 28.82 -15.00 8.20
C TYR A 729 29.63 -15.50 9.40
N LYS A 730 29.09 -15.45 10.61
CA LYS A 730 29.79 -15.95 11.80
C LYS A 730 30.13 -17.43 11.70
N GLU A 731 29.24 -18.24 11.14
CA GLU A 731 29.49 -19.68 10.95
C GLU A 731 30.56 -19.93 9.87
N TYR A 732 30.55 -19.18 8.75
CA TYR A 732 31.61 -19.28 7.73
C TYR A 732 33.00 -19.04 8.32
N PHE A 733 33.13 -18.02 9.17
CA PHE A 733 34.40 -17.64 9.78
C PHE A 733 34.75 -18.44 11.05
N LYS A 734 33.92 -19.37 11.50
CA LYS A 734 34.11 -20.06 12.80
C LYS A 734 35.41 -20.85 12.91
N ASN A 735 35.91 -21.37 11.79
CA ASN A 735 37.18 -22.13 11.73
C ASN A 735 38.39 -21.28 11.34
N TYR A 736 38.21 -19.96 11.20
CA TYR A 736 39.29 -19.02 10.88
C TYR A 736 40.08 -18.62 12.14
N PRO A 737 41.30 -18.03 11.98
CA PRO A 737 42.09 -17.55 13.11
C PRO A 737 41.28 -16.65 14.05
N GLU A 738 41.56 -16.73 15.34
CA GLU A 738 40.84 -15.96 16.37
C GLU A 738 40.87 -14.45 16.09
N SER A 739 42.01 -13.93 15.65
CA SER A 739 42.15 -12.52 15.25
C SER A 739 41.14 -12.12 14.18
N THR A 740 40.94 -12.95 13.16
CA THR A 740 39.98 -12.71 12.08
C THR A 740 38.55 -12.79 12.60
N ARG A 741 38.22 -13.81 13.41
CA ARG A 741 36.90 -13.96 14.02
C ARG A 741 36.50 -12.74 14.85
N MET A 742 37.43 -12.22 15.65
CA MET A 742 37.20 -10.99 16.44
C MET A 742 36.89 -9.78 15.55
N LEU A 743 37.51 -9.64 14.39
CA LEU A 743 37.21 -8.57 13.43
C LEU A 743 35.82 -8.73 12.83
N ILE A 744 35.41 -9.96 12.48
CA ILE A 744 34.05 -10.24 11.99
C ILE A 744 33.00 -9.90 13.05
N ASP A 745 33.20 -10.34 14.29
CA ASP A 745 32.31 -9.98 15.39
C ASP A 745 32.26 -8.46 15.62
N TYR A 746 33.38 -7.76 15.43
CA TYR A 746 33.45 -6.30 15.55
C TYR A 746 32.59 -5.59 14.49
N ILE A 747 32.61 -6.04 13.23
CA ILE A 747 31.79 -5.48 12.14
C ILE A 747 30.30 -5.49 12.51
N PHE A 748 29.80 -6.64 12.96
CA PHE A 748 28.38 -6.80 13.31
C PHE A 748 28.03 -6.10 14.63
N LYS A 749 28.91 -6.15 15.64
CA LYS A 749 28.70 -5.44 16.91
C LYS A 749 28.57 -3.92 16.72
N HIS A 750 29.31 -3.35 15.78
CA HIS A 750 29.29 -1.92 15.47
C HIS A 750 28.39 -1.55 14.28
N ASN A 751 27.59 -2.49 13.76
CA ASN A 751 26.70 -2.26 12.61
C ASN A 751 27.42 -1.57 11.43
N TYR A 752 28.58 -2.09 11.01
CA TYR A 752 29.38 -1.49 9.93
C TYR A 752 28.92 -1.84 8.52
N VAL A 753 27.91 -2.70 8.38
CA VAL A 753 27.31 -3.02 7.07
C VAL A 753 26.32 -1.91 6.72
N PHE A 754 26.55 -1.23 5.60
CA PHE A 754 25.62 -0.23 5.07
C PHE A 754 24.47 -0.93 4.33
N PRO A 755 23.21 -0.70 4.72
CA PRO A 755 22.09 -1.45 4.16
C PRO A 755 21.57 -0.77 2.88
N GLU A 756 22.24 -0.96 1.75
CA GLU A 756 21.88 -0.37 0.45
C GLU A 756 20.45 -0.75 -0.01
N SER A 757 20.04 -2.00 0.20
CA SER A 757 18.75 -2.56 -0.28
C SER A 757 17.52 -1.88 0.32
N ILE A 758 17.65 -1.23 1.48
CA ILE A 758 16.53 -0.55 2.16
C ILE A 758 16.39 0.92 1.75
N ILE A 759 17.34 1.47 1.00
CA ILE A 759 17.26 2.82 0.42
C ILE A 759 16.21 2.86 -0.69
N PHE A 760 16.02 1.73 -1.37
CA PHE A 760 14.99 1.54 -2.38
C PHE A 760 13.62 1.30 -1.72
N THR A 761 12.61 2.02 -2.20
CA THR A 761 11.22 1.91 -1.77
C THR A 761 10.33 1.52 -2.95
N SER A 762 9.44 0.57 -2.73
CA SER A 762 8.49 0.10 -3.74
C SER A 762 7.15 0.76 -3.52
N LEU A 763 6.79 1.65 -4.45
CA LEU A 763 5.55 2.41 -4.40
C LEU A 763 4.46 1.79 -5.29
N GLY A 764 3.20 2.06 -4.96
CA GLY A 764 2.05 1.70 -5.78
C GLY A 764 1.40 0.37 -5.39
N SER A 765 1.07 -0.43 -6.40
CA SER A 765 0.39 -1.73 -6.30
C SER A 765 1.10 -2.83 -7.09
N PRO A 766 2.42 -3.07 -6.90
CA PRO A 766 3.17 -4.10 -7.63
C PRO A 766 2.56 -5.52 -7.48
N GLU A 767 1.87 -5.80 -6.37
CA GLU A 767 1.18 -7.07 -6.12
C GLU A 767 0.03 -7.35 -7.10
N LYS A 768 -0.53 -6.30 -7.71
CA LYS A 768 -1.63 -6.39 -8.67
C LYS A 768 -1.15 -6.60 -10.11
N ILE A 769 0.16 -6.59 -10.38
CA ILE A 769 0.72 -6.85 -11.72
C ILE A 769 1.09 -8.34 -11.83
N LYS A 770 0.42 -9.06 -12.73
CA LYS A 770 0.69 -10.48 -13.03
C LYS A 770 1.05 -10.66 -14.49
N PHE A 771 2.11 -11.41 -14.77
CA PHE A 771 2.45 -11.82 -16.13
C PHE A 771 1.83 -13.18 -16.43
N VAL A 772 0.85 -13.21 -17.34
CA VAL A 772 0.01 -14.38 -17.65
C VAL A 772 0.38 -15.04 -18.97
#